data_AF-A0A1F3TZ63-F1
#
_entry.id   AF-A0A1F3TZ63-F1
#
_cell.length_a   1.000
_cell.length_b   1.000
_cell.length_c   1.000
_cell.angle_alpha   90.00
_cell.angle_beta   90.00
_cell.angle_gamma   90.00
#
_symmetry.space_group_name_H-M   'P 1'
#
loop_
_entity.id
_entity.type
_entity.pdbx_description
1 polymer ?
#
loop_
_entity_poly.entity_id
_entity_poly.type
_entity_poly.pdbx_seq_one_letter_code
_entity_poly.pdbx_strand_id
1 'polypeptide(L)'
;MNSKLKSLTGMIKRHPDGFGFFIPDDQEHADVYIPSAGMHTAMTNDRVTVAVEKERDGRFRGEILRIEERSQNKIAGKFTKLNERLGIIKDEGKGWGSDLRIPLEKSMNAKDGELVAARITQYPDAGKFEGEVSEVIGDALNPLNDIKRVIITQNIPEKFTPETLEQAQRFAANPTEKDFEGRTDLRHLPIITIDGATAKDFDDAVYVEMTDVGFHLYVAIADVSHYVTVHSAMDKDAYERGTSVYFPNYVVPMLPEAISNGLCSLNPHVPRLALVAEMNFDFTGDMTDSRFYEGVIESKSRVTYGEAQELLDGNPAESTVSTKNKDVQENIFRCADLAKVLMAKRFKEGSLDLEVPETELVIDGTGEPIDIIKSERLFAHRLIEELMLAANVAVAKFLSSKEVPAMYRVHEEPASEKIEILQRYMKNFGAQTAVGGGKLQKRLTRMLQEFEGKPEAQIIHILTLRSMSQAKYTKENVGHFGLGFEFYTHFTSPIRRYPDLIVHRLLKNLAIPGSHYRLMSEDDLATAGTWLSACEQKSAKAERQIQAIKKARFMKKMEGEEFEGIVSSVTKFGLFILLRQFNIDGLVRLDDLGLDKWEFDDENLTLTAKRSGMTYKMGDQLKVIVSAVDVEQGQINFVIDKEKKDHPIGKVTTYARPKKADEASSRKNFRSQRRPEKSSDRKKTSDKKSFEKKTFEKKSFQKKIVGNKQQQQPAFDIKKFRPAGVTSTPAPATTSNSTSGGSYEIKPRYASLADYLDQKGNNKNEETTNSKSAAKSSAGATPNRTHFKKRQSSSNDSGGVRKARPQKSSRKNKSR
;
A
#
# COMPACT_ATOMS: atom_id res chain seq x y z
N MET A 1 14.40 50.84 -6.22
CA MET A 1 13.42 50.23 -7.14
C MET A 1 12.74 49.12 -6.38
N ASN A 2 11.43 49.21 -6.12
CA ASN A 2 10.72 48.14 -5.42
C ASN A 2 10.09 47.20 -6.46
N SER A 3 10.81 46.15 -6.85
CA SER A 3 10.17 44.95 -7.38
C SER A 3 9.29 44.38 -6.26
N LYS A 4 7.99 44.25 -6.51
CA LYS A 4 7.13 43.45 -5.62
C LYS A 4 7.61 42.00 -5.72
N LEU A 5 8.17 41.46 -4.63
CA LEU A 5 8.47 40.02 -4.53
C LEU A 5 7.17 39.23 -4.80
N LYS A 6 7.26 38.14 -5.57
CA LYS A 6 6.09 37.28 -5.85
C LYS A 6 5.76 36.55 -4.56
N SER A 7 4.64 36.87 -3.93
CA SER A 7 4.10 36.08 -2.83
C SER A 7 3.41 34.84 -3.37
N LEU A 8 3.77 33.66 -2.87
CA LEU A 8 3.12 32.38 -3.16
C LEU A 8 2.57 31.75 -1.88
N THR A 9 1.51 30.97 -2.02
CA THR A 9 0.95 30.10 -0.95
C THR A 9 1.29 28.64 -1.26
N GLY A 10 1.47 27.82 -0.24
CA GLY A 10 1.91 26.44 -0.37
C GLY A 10 2.33 25.83 0.96
N MET A 11 2.98 24.67 0.91
CA MET A 11 3.29 23.82 2.06
C MET A 11 4.79 23.83 2.38
N ILE A 12 5.17 23.96 3.65
CA ILE A 12 6.58 23.93 4.05
C ILE A 12 7.04 22.50 4.41
N LYS A 13 8.27 22.14 4.04
CA LYS A 13 8.91 20.87 4.39
C LYS A 13 10.27 21.14 5.04
N ARG A 14 10.39 20.88 6.35
CA ARG A 14 11.63 21.10 7.11
C ARG A 14 12.65 20.00 6.78
N HIS A 15 13.93 20.37 6.77
CA HIS A 15 15.07 19.46 6.64
C HIS A 15 15.70 19.19 8.02
N PRO A 16 16.29 17.99 8.26
CA PRO A 16 17.10 17.68 9.43
C PRO A 16 18.23 18.66 9.82
N ASP A 17 18.60 19.59 8.94
CA ASP A 17 19.62 20.63 9.20
C ASP A 17 19.00 22.02 9.46
N GLY A 18 17.68 22.06 9.70
CA GLY A 18 16.95 23.25 10.12
C GLY A 18 16.49 24.18 9.00
N PHE A 19 16.97 24.02 7.76
CA PHE A 19 16.41 24.68 6.57
C PHE A 19 15.11 23.99 6.13
N GLY A 20 14.49 24.45 5.04
CA GLY A 20 13.37 23.75 4.43
C GLY A 20 13.18 24.06 2.95
N PHE A 21 12.18 23.40 2.37
CA PHE A 21 11.68 23.67 1.02
C PHE A 21 10.20 24.03 1.12
N PHE A 22 9.80 25.12 0.48
CA PHE A 22 8.42 25.50 0.27
C PHE A 22 7.96 24.93 -1.07
N ILE A 23 6.93 24.08 -1.02
CA ILE A 23 6.28 23.45 -2.16
C ILE A 23 5.07 24.32 -2.50
N PRO A 24 5.05 25.06 -3.62
CA PRO A 24 3.94 25.95 -3.96
C PRO A 24 2.63 25.19 -4.22
N ASP A 25 1.49 25.85 -4.02
CA ASP A 25 0.19 25.37 -4.52
C ASP A 25 0.17 25.35 -6.08
N ASP A 26 0.99 26.21 -6.70
CA ASP A 26 1.27 26.34 -8.13
C ASP A 26 2.27 25.25 -8.60
N GLN A 27 1.76 24.13 -9.13
CA GLN A 27 2.58 22.96 -9.50
C GLN A 27 3.53 23.21 -10.70
N GLU A 28 3.37 24.30 -11.45
CA GLU A 28 4.35 24.71 -12.47
C GLU A 28 5.57 25.42 -11.85
N HIS A 29 5.45 25.88 -10.60
CA HIS A 29 6.52 26.57 -9.89
C HIS A 29 7.37 25.60 -9.08
N ALA A 30 8.67 25.57 -9.37
CA ALA A 30 9.63 24.73 -8.65
C ALA A 30 9.72 25.08 -7.15
N ASP A 31 10.05 24.07 -6.34
CA ASP A 31 10.31 24.18 -4.89
C ASP A 31 11.25 25.34 -4.56
N VAL A 32 10.87 26.13 -3.55
CA VAL A 32 11.59 27.32 -3.12
C VAL A 32 12.39 27.00 -1.86
N TYR A 33 13.71 27.21 -1.90
CA TYR A 33 14.58 26.97 -0.74
C TYR A 33 14.39 28.04 0.34
N ILE A 34 14.10 27.59 1.57
CA ILE A 34 13.96 28.45 2.75
C ILE A 34 15.18 28.22 3.67
N PRO A 35 16.10 29.19 3.83
CA PRO A 35 17.26 29.06 4.71
C PRO A 35 16.86 28.81 6.17
N SER A 36 17.71 28.15 6.97
CA SER A 36 17.40 27.81 8.37
C SER A 36 17.02 29.01 9.25
N ALA A 37 17.52 30.21 8.94
CA ALA A 37 17.13 31.46 9.62
C ALA A 37 15.72 31.96 9.25
N GLY A 38 15.27 31.72 8.01
CA GLY A 38 13.95 32.09 7.49
C GLY A 38 12.86 31.03 7.69
N MET A 39 13.23 29.84 8.20
CA MET A 39 12.28 28.81 8.63
C MET A 39 11.48 29.19 9.88
N HIS A 40 11.97 30.18 10.65
CA HIS A 40 11.35 30.70 11.87
C HIS A 40 10.74 29.60 12.75
N THR A 41 9.41 29.62 12.92
CA THR A 41 8.63 28.71 13.76
C THR A 41 7.72 27.79 12.95
N ALA A 42 8.00 27.64 11.65
CA ALA A 42 7.22 26.81 10.74
C ALA A 42 7.56 25.32 10.90
N MET A 43 6.52 24.49 11.03
CA MET A 43 6.60 23.05 11.21
C MET A 43 6.30 22.35 9.88
N THR A 44 6.83 21.13 9.68
CA THR A 44 6.64 20.40 8.43
C THR A 44 5.16 20.15 8.15
N ASN A 45 4.76 20.39 6.90
CA ASN A 45 3.41 20.44 6.34
C ASN A 45 2.58 21.68 6.72
N ASP A 46 3.08 22.65 7.49
CA ASP A 46 2.33 23.92 7.71
C ASP A 46 2.10 24.66 6.39
N ARG A 47 0.90 25.22 6.22
CA ARG A 47 0.59 26.04 5.05
C ARG A 47 1.03 27.47 5.31
N VAL A 48 1.80 28.03 4.39
CA VAL A 48 2.49 29.32 4.56
C VAL A 48 2.35 30.19 3.32
N THR A 49 2.42 31.51 3.51
CA THR A 49 2.72 32.45 2.41
C THR A 49 4.19 32.82 2.46
N VAL A 50 4.88 32.67 1.32
CA VAL A 50 6.31 32.93 1.15
C VAL A 50 6.53 34.05 0.12
N ALA A 51 7.42 34.99 0.43
CA ALA A 51 7.98 35.90 -0.57
C ALA A 51 9.09 35.19 -1.34
N VAL A 52 9.00 35.14 -2.68
CA VAL A 52 9.93 34.40 -3.54
C VAL A 52 10.83 35.35 -4.33
N GLU A 53 12.13 35.06 -4.30
CA GLU A 53 13.17 35.64 -5.15
C GLU A 53 13.82 34.52 -6.01
N LYS A 54 14.29 34.87 -7.21
CA LYS A 54 15.04 33.96 -8.09
C LYS A 54 16.52 34.29 -8.02
N GLU A 55 17.34 33.36 -7.54
CA GLU A 55 18.79 33.52 -7.46
C GLU A 55 19.45 33.42 -8.86
N ARG A 56 20.70 33.89 -8.96
CA ARG A 56 21.41 34.06 -10.25
C ARG A 56 21.71 32.76 -11.01
N ASP A 57 21.67 31.62 -10.32
CA ASP A 57 21.83 30.29 -10.91
C ASP A 57 20.50 29.68 -11.38
N GLY A 58 19.39 30.42 -11.24
CA GLY A 58 18.06 30.02 -11.66
C GLY A 58 17.22 29.33 -10.57
N ARG A 59 17.78 29.02 -9.39
CA ARG A 59 17.03 28.47 -8.26
C ARG A 59 16.15 29.52 -7.59
N PHE A 60 15.14 29.08 -6.86
CA PHE A 60 14.27 29.96 -6.09
C PHE A 60 14.62 29.90 -4.60
N ARG A 61 14.58 31.06 -3.96
CA ARG A 61 14.78 31.26 -2.53
C ARG A 61 13.62 32.05 -1.95
N GLY A 62 13.28 31.79 -0.69
CA GLY A 62 12.14 32.46 -0.08
C GLY A 62 12.30 32.81 1.40
N GLU A 63 11.42 33.69 1.83
CA GLU A 63 11.21 34.14 3.21
C GLU A 63 9.75 33.91 3.60
N ILE A 64 9.50 33.28 4.75
CA ILE A 64 8.14 32.99 5.22
C ILE A 64 7.52 34.28 5.76
N LEU A 65 6.54 34.83 5.06
CA LEU A 65 5.85 36.07 5.47
C LEU A 65 4.84 35.81 6.59
N ARG A 66 4.09 34.70 6.52
CA ARG A 66 3.15 34.26 7.55
C ARG A 66 2.80 32.78 7.39
N ILE A 67 2.38 32.18 8.50
CA ILE A 67 1.77 30.85 8.53
C ILE A 67 0.26 31.05 8.42
N GLU A 68 -0.37 30.39 7.45
CA GLU A 68 -1.82 30.43 7.22
C GLU A 68 -2.53 29.39 8.09
N GLU A 69 -1.96 28.17 8.15
CA GLU A 69 -2.60 27.00 8.75
C GLU A 69 -1.54 26.10 9.41
N ARG A 70 -1.81 25.67 10.64
CA ARG A 70 -0.98 24.72 11.39
C ARG A 70 -1.43 23.29 11.09
N SER A 71 -0.50 22.50 10.57
CA SER A 71 -0.76 21.16 10.04
C SER A 71 -0.93 20.05 11.08
N GLN A 72 -0.35 20.24 12.26
CA GLN A 72 -0.39 19.31 13.38
C GLN A 72 -0.86 20.04 14.63
N ASN A 73 -1.96 19.58 15.23
CA ASN A 73 -2.44 20.01 16.56
C ASN A 73 -2.18 18.97 17.66
N LYS A 74 -1.66 17.80 17.27
CA LYS A 74 -1.27 16.68 18.12
C LYS A 74 0.07 16.12 17.68
N ILE A 75 0.85 15.63 18.63
CA ILE A 75 2.13 14.96 18.44
C ILE A 75 2.09 13.61 19.17
N ALA A 76 2.55 12.54 18.52
CA ALA A 76 2.94 11.32 19.20
C ALA A 76 4.46 11.27 19.36
N GLY A 77 4.94 10.85 20.52
CA GLY A 77 6.35 10.63 20.75
C GLY A 77 6.66 10.15 22.17
N LYS A 78 7.93 9.77 22.36
CA LYS A 78 8.48 9.24 23.61
C LYS A 78 8.60 10.37 24.64
N PHE A 79 7.83 10.29 25.72
CA PHE A 79 7.90 11.23 26.84
C PHE A 79 9.20 11.03 27.61
N THR A 80 9.92 12.13 27.87
CA THR A 80 11.13 12.15 28.71
C THR A 80 10.93 13.11 29.88
N LYS A 81 11.10 12.67 31.13
CA LYS A 81 11.04 13.54 32.31
C LYS A 81 12.35 14.31 32.45
N LEU A 82 12.31 15.64 32.36
CA LEU A 82 13.50 16.48 32.46
C LEU A 82 13.80 16.89 33.91
N ASN A 83 12.77 17.10 34.72
CA ASN A 83 12.84 17.42 36.16
C ASN A 83 11.46 17.28 36.82
N GLU A 84 11.33 17.63 38.11
CA GLU A 84 10.08 17.54 38.89
C GLU A 84 8.96 18.53 38.49
N ARG A 85 9.13 19.32 37.42
CA ARG A 85 8.08 20.21 36.88
C ARG A 85 7.87 20.09 35.37
N LEU A 86 8.84 19.51 34.63
CA LEU A 86 8.81 19.49 33.18
C LEU A 86 9.20 18.12 32.61
N GLY A 87 8.40 17.63 31.66
CA GLY A 87 8.78 16.62 30.68
C GLY A 87 8.86 17.22 29.27
N ILE A 88 9.38 16.44 28.32
CA ILE A 88 9.49 16.82 26.90
C ILE A 88 9.11 15.66 25.99
N ILE A 89 8.72 15.98 24.76
CA ILE A 89 8.73 15.07 23.62
C ILE A 89 9.73 15.62 22.60
N LYS A 90 10.72 14.79 22.24
CA LYS A 90 11.85 15.21 21.39
C LYS A 90 11.49 15.27 19.91
N ASP A 91 12.08 16.20 19.18
CA ASP A 91 11.97 16.27 17.71
C ASP A 91 12.90 15.26 17.00
N GLU A 92 12.72 13.97 17.26
CA GLU A 92 13.59 12.91 16.72
C GLU A 92 13.52 12.83 15.18
N GLY A 93 12.36 13.15 14.59
CA GLY A 93 12.19 13.30 13.14
C GLY A 93 12.61 14.67 12.57
N LYS A 94 13.03 15.62 13.44
CA LYS A 94 13.40 17.01 13.11
C LYS A 94 12.35 17.78 12.28
N GLY A 95 11.08 17.45 12.47
CA GLY A 95 9.96 17.95 11.68
C GLY A 95 9.49 19.34 12.09
N TRP A 96 9.68 19.73 13.35
CA TRP A 96 9.07 20.93 13.95
C TRP A 96 10.07 21.93 14.57
N GLY A 97 11.34 21.56 14.71
CA GLY A 97 12.49 22.41 15.00
C GLY A 97 12.86 22.60 16.48
N SER A 98 12.07 22.10 17.43
CA SER A 98 12.32 22.24 18.87
C SER A 98 11.47 21.28 19.70
N ASP A 99 12.00 20.71 20.79
CA ASP A 99 11.26 19.75 21.62
C ASP A 99 9.97 20.34 22.22
N LEU A 100 8.88 19.58 22.18
CA LEU A 100 7.59 19.97 22.77
C LEU A 100 7.67 19.84 24.28
N ARG A 101 7.42 20.92 25.01
CA ARG A 101 7.45 20.93 26.49
C ARG A 101 6.10 20.55 27.07
N ILE A 102 6.10 19.69 28.09
CA ILE A 102 4.93 19.19 28.79
C ILE A 102 5.09 19.49 30.29
N PRO A 103 4.29 20.41 30.88
CA PRO A 103 4.22 20.58 32.34
C PRO A 103 3.79 19.27 33.01
N LEU A 104 4.39 18.88 34.14
CA LEU A 104 4.07 17.56 34.73
C LEU A 104 2.63 17.44 35.23
N GLU A 105 1.99 18.53 35.69
CA GLU A 105 0.56 18.55 35.99
C GLU A 105 -0.33 18.26 34.76
N LYS A 106 0.23 18.41 33.55
CA LYS A 106 -0.39 18.13 32.25
C LYS A 106 0.13 16.84 31.59
N SER A 107 0.89 16.00 32.30
CA SER A 107 1.47 14.75 31.77
C SER A 107 0.52 13.55 31.77
N MET A 108 -0.67 13.66 32.37
CA MET A 108 -1.54 12.52 32.74
C MET A 108 -0.82 11.44 33.59
N ASN A 109 0.26 11.82 34.31
CA ASN A 109 1.16 10.92 35.04
C ASN A 109 1.94 9.94 34.13
N ALA A 110 2.20 10.31 32.87
CA ALA A 110 3.10 9.57 31.98
C ALA A 110 4.49 9.36 32.61
N LYS A 111 5.04 8.16 32.43
CA LYS A 111 6.37 7.79 32.90
C LYS A 111 7.42 8.05 31.83
N ASP A 112 8.67 8.19 32.28
CA ASP A 112 9.83 8.27 31.40
C ASP A 112 9.88 7.05 30.45
N GLY A 113 10.01 7.30 29.14
CA GLY A 113 10.01 6.26 28.11
C GLY A 113 8.63 5.84 27.57
N GLU A 114 7.51 6.30 28.15
CA GLU A 114 6.18 6.01 27.60
C GLU A 114 5.90 6.86 26.34
N LEU A 115 5.33 6.23 25.31
CA LEU A 115 4.72 6.89 24.17
C LEU A 115 3.42 7.57 24.61
N VAL A 116 3.29 8.85 24.30
CA VAL A 116 2.11 9.66 24.61
C VAL A 116 1.61 10.39 23.36
N ALA A 117 0.30 10.68 23.32
CA ALA A 117 -0.31 11.60 22.38
C ALA A 117 -0.52 12.95 23.08
N ALA A 118 0.30 13.95 22.77
CA ALA A 118 0.17 15.30 23.31
C ALA A 118 -0.58 16.22 22.35
N ARG A 119 -1.55 16.99 22.88
CA ARG A 119 -2.16 18.14 22.21
C ARG A 119 -1.24 19.34 22.35
N ILE A 120 -0.97 20.04 21.24
CA ILE A 120 -0.23 21.31 21.27
C ILE A 120 -1.16 22.38 21.86
N THR A 121 -0.69 23.10 22.88
CA THR A 121 -1.42 24.20 23.52
C THR A 121 -0.85 25.57 23.18
N GLN A 122 0.43 25.62 22.81
CA GLN A 122 1.12 26.83 22.38
C GLN A 122 2.15 26.45 21.30
N TYR A 123 2.04 27.06 20.12
CA TYR A 123 2.98 26.89 19.01
C TYR A 123 4.23 27.78 19.21
N PRO A 124 5.37 27.49 18.55
CA PRO A 124 6.63 28.18 18.85
C PRO A 124 6.63 29.67 18.47
N ASP A 125 5.67 30.13 17.64
CA ASP A 125 5.44 31.55 17.30
C ASP A 125 5.09 32.41 18.52
N ALA A 126 4.34 31.87 19.48
CA ALA A 126 4.03 32.53 20.74
C ALA A 126 5.19 32.47 21.77
N GLY A 127 6.43 32.22 21.32
CA GLY A 127 7.65 32.24 22.14
C GLY A 127 7.93 30.98 22.96
N LYS A 128 6.99 30.03 23.00
CA LYS A 128 7.18 28.70 23.61
C LYS A 128 6.45 27.62 22.82
N PHE A 129 7.07 26.45 22.73
CA PHE A 129 6.38 25.24 22.29
C PHE A 129 5.94 24.42 23.51
N GLU A 130 4.65 24.49 23.87
CA GLU A 130 4.07 23.84 25.05
C GLU A 130 2.81 23.03 24.69
N GLY A 131 2.65 21.87 25.31
CA GLY A 131 1.53 20.96 25.09
C GLY A 131 1.09 20.24 26.36
N GLU A 132 0.10 19.37 26.20
CA GLU A 132 -0.51 18.58 27.27
C GLU A 132 -0.81 17.16 26.78
N VAL A 133 -0.57 16.15 27.61
CA VAL A 133 -0.87 14.76 27.26
C VAL A 133 -2.40 14.59 27.22
N SER A 134 -2.85 13.95 26.15
CA SER A 134 -4.26 13.64 25.88
C SER A 134 -4.56 12.14 25.87
N GLU A 135 -3.53 11.31 25.70
CA GLU A 135 -3.58 9.85 25.76
C GLU A 135 -2.18 9.32 26.16
N VAL A 136 -2.10 8.43 27.15
CA VAL A 136 -0.86 7.67 27.46
C VAL A 136 -1.02 6.29 26.81
N ILE A 137 -0.17 5.97 25.85
CA ILE A 137 -0.30 4.77 25.00
C ILE A 137 0.48 3.59 25.61
N GLY A 138 1.48 3.88 26.45
CA GLY A 138 2.34 2.90 27.14
C GLY A 138 3.76 2.91 26.59
N ASP A 139 4.56 1.88 26.88
CA ASP A 139 5.97 1.77 26.48
C ASP A 139 6.21 2.10 24.98
N ALA A 140 7.12 3.03 24.68
CA ALA A 140 7.46 3.42 23.31
C ALA A 140 8.19 2.34 22.51
N LEU A 141 8.80 1.36 23.19
CA LEU A 141 9.50 0.23 22.58
C LEU A 141 8.53 -0.92 22.20
N ASN A 142 7.32 -0.97 22.76
CA ASN A 142 6.32 -2.00 22.50
C ASN A 142 5.85 -2.00 21.03
N PRO A 143 5.98 -3.10 20.26
CA PRO A 143 5.60 -3.17 18.85
C PRO A 143 4.11 -2.96 18.57
N LEU A 144 3.22 -3.26 19.53
CA LEU A 144 1.79 -2.97 19.39
C LEU A 144 1.53 -1.45 19.30
N ASN A 145 2.40 -0.63 19.89
CA ASN A 145 2.25 0.82 19.89
C ASN A 145 2.69 1.49 18.57
N ASP A 146 3.35 0.76 17.66
CA ASP A 146 3.82 1.28 16.37
C ASP A 146 2.67 1.79 15.48
N ILE A 147 1.53 1.08 15.44
CA ILE A 147 0.37 1.48 14.63
C ILE A 147 -0.23 2.79 15.16
N LYS A 148 -0.44 2.86 16.49
CA LYS A 148 -0.97 4.06 17.15
C LYS A 148 -0.06 5.28 16.97
N ARG A 149 1.26 5.07 17.08
CA ARG A 149 2.30 6.06 16.76
C ARG A 149 2.09 6.64 15.35
N VAL A 150 2.05 5.78 14.32
CA VAL A 150 1.90 6.21 12.91
C VAL A 150 0.56 6.92 12.65
N ILE A 151 -0.55 6.41 13.19
CA ILE A 151 -1.89 7.02 13.08
C ILE A 151 -1.86 8.48 13.55
N ILE A 152 -1.23 8.76 14.69
CA ILE A 152 -1.13 10.12 15.24
C ILE A 152 -0.12 10.96 14.44
N THR A 153 1.07 10.42 14.14
CA THR A 153 2.12 11.15 13.40
C THR A 153 1.69 11.60 12.00
N GLN A 154 0.86 10.82 11.31
CA GLN A 154 0.31 11.19 10.00
C GLN A 154 -1.08 11.86 10.06
N ASN A 155 -1.62 12.10 11.26
CA ASN A 155 -2.95 12.69 11.47
C ASN A 155 -4.06 11.93 10.68
N ILE A 156 -4.15 10.62 10.92
CA ILE A 156 -5.18 9.73 10.38
C ILE A 156 -6.43 9.80 11.27
N PRO A 157 -7.63 10.11 10.72
CA PRO A 157 -8.88 10.11 11.49
C PRO A 157 -9.30 8.69 11.89
N GLU A 158 -8.93 8.29 13.10
CA GLU A 158 -9.20 6.96 13.69
C GLU A 158 -10.68 6.81 14.11
N LYS A 159 -11.17 7.71 14.98
CA LYS A 159 -12.48 7.59 15.66
C LYS A 159 -13.61 8.18 14.80
N PHE A 160 -14.75 7.49 14.74
CA PHE A 160 -15.97 8.00 14.11
C PHE A 160 -16.72 8.97 15.03
N THR A 161 -17.51 9.88 14.46
CA THR A 161 -18.42 10.74 15.24
C THR A 161 -19.56 9.93 15.90
N PRO A 162 -20.07 10.35 17.07
CA PRO A 162 -21.23 9.70 17.70
C PRO A 162 -22.45 9.61 16.75
N GLU A 163 -22.68 10.66 15.96
CA GLU A 163 -23.76 10.76 14.98
C GLU A 163 -23.58 9.75 13.83
N THR A 164 -22.35 9.49 13.40
CA THR A 164 -22.01 8.46 12.40
C THR A 164 -22.25 7.06 12.94
N LEU A 165 -21.88 6.80 14.20
CA LEU A 165 -22.15 5.51 14.84
C LEU A 165 -23.64 5.28 15.08
N GLU A 166 -24.39 6.31 15.49
CA GLU A 166 -25.84 6.23 15.64
C GLU A 166 -26.54 6.03 14.28
N GLN A 167 -26.09 6.71 13.22
CA GLN A 167 -26.61 6.52 11.86
C GLN A 167 -26.38 5.07 11.39
N ALA A 168 -25.18 4.51 11.58
CA ALA A 168 -24.88 3.14 11.20
C ALA A 168 -25.72 2.09 11.98
N GLN A 169 -25.96 2.32 13.27
CA GLN A 169 -26.76 1.42 14.13
C GLN A 169 -28.27 1.40 13.82
N ARG A 170 -28.78 2.37 13.04
CA ARG A 170 -30.20 2.43 12.66
C ARG A 170 -30.57 1.50 11.49
N PHE A 171 -29.60 0.96 10.75
CA PHE A 171 -29.86 0.04 9.65
C PHE A 171 -30.11 -1.39 10.14
N ALA A 172 -30.94 -2.14 9.41
CA ALA A 172 -31.09 -3.58 9.60
C ALA A 172 -29.82 -4.33 9.14
N ALA A 173 -29.59 -5.53 9.70
CA ALA A 173 -28.42 -6.35 9.37
C ALA A 173 -28.37 -6.84 7.91
N ASN A 174 -29.50 -6.76 7.19
CA ASN A 174 -29.64 -7.11 5.78
C ASN A 174 -30.63 -6.13 5.11
N PRO A 175 -30.59 -5.96 3.78
CA PRO A 175 -31.59 -5.19 3.04
C PRO A 175 -32.99 -5.80 3.18
N THR A 176 -34.02 -4.99 2.97
CA THR A 176 -35.43 -5.39 3.04
C THR A 176 -36.07 -5.50 1.65
N GLU A 177 -37.25 -6.12 1.54
CA GLU A 177 -38.01 -6.16 0.28
C GLU A 177 -38.23 -4.76 -0.33
N LYS A 178 -38.40 -3.74 0.52
CA LYS A 178 -38.53 -2.35 0.08
C LYS A 178 -37.25 -1.80 -0.56
N ASP A 179 -36.07 -2.27 -0.14
CA ASP A 179 -34.80 -1.90 -0.77
C ASP A 179 -34.59 -2.58 -2.13
N PHE A 180 -35.35 -3.64 -2.42
CA PHE A 180 -35.35 -4.34 -3.72
C PHE A 180 -36.33 -3.74 -4.73
N GLU A 181 -37.31 -2.93 -4.30
CA GLU A 181 -38.31 -2.30 -5.18
C GLU A 181 -37.62 -1.49 -6.30
N GLY A 182 -37.98 -1.76 -7.56
CA GLY A 182 -37.45 -1.08 -8.74
C GLY A 182 -36.06 -1.53 -9.22
N ARG A 183 -35.37 -2.41 -8.48
CA ARG A 183 -34.04 -2.94 -8.85
C ARG A 183 -34.15 -4.16 -9.77
N THR A 184 -33.09 -4.43 -10.54
CA THR A 184 -32.99 -5.64 -11.37
C THR A 184 -32.57 -6.84 -10.53
N ASP A 185 -33.35 -7.93 -10.54
CA ASP A 185 -33.05 -9.14 -9.78
C ASP A 185 -32.05 -10.04 -10.51
N LEU A 186 -30.80 -10.05 -10.03
CA LEU A 186 -29.69 -10.87 -10.51
C LEU A 186 -29.38 -12.04 -9.57
N ARG A 187 -30.20 -12.29 -8.54
CA ARG A 187 -29.98 -13.37 -7.54
C ARG A 187 -30.00 -14.78 -8.15
N HIS A 188 -30.40 -14.92 -9.40
CA HIS A 188 -30.40 -16.17 -10.16
C HIS A 188 -29.04 -16.48 -10.84
N LEU A 189 -28.17 -15.49 -11.03
CA LEU A 189 -26.87 -15.67 -11.68
C LEU A 189 -25.81 -16.22 -10.71
N PRO A 190 -24.82 -17.01 -11.17
CA PRO A 190 -23.74 -17.55 -10.34
C PRO A 190 -22.61 -16.52 -10.12
N ILE A 191 -23.00 -15.29 -9.74
CA ILE A 191 -22.09 -14.20 -9.34
C ILE A 191 -21.29 -14.61 -8.10
N ILE A 192 -20.00 -14.27 -8.05
CA ILE A 192 -19.06 -14.57 -6.96
C ILE A 192 -18.17 -13.38 -6.62
N THR A 193 -17.60 -13.37 -5.41
CA THR A 193 -16.47 -12.49 -5.06
C THR A 193 -15.16 -13.28 -5.07
N ILE A 194 -14.02 -12.65 -5.39
CA ILE A 194 -12.69 -13.29 -5.34
C ILE A 194 -11.73 -12.35 -4.59
N ASP A 195 -11.33 -12.75 -3.39
CA ASP A 195 -10.77 -11.85 -2.39
C ASP A 195 -9.47 -12.33 -1.73
N GLY A 196 -8.81 -11.43 -1.00
CA GLY A 196 -7.77 -11.82 -0.05
C GLY A 196 -8.35 -12.64 1.10
N ALA A 197 -7.62 -13.67 1.56
CA ALA A 197 -8.10 -14.59 2.60
C ALA A 197 -8.54 -13.88 3.91
N THR A 198 -7.94 -12.73 4.25
CA THR A 198 -8.24 -11.92 5.44
C THR A 198 -9.24 -10.77 5.21
N ALA A 199 -9.76 -10.60 3.99
CA ALA A 199 -10.74 -9.55 3.66
C ALA A 199 -12.14 -9.88 4.23
N LYS A 200 -12.90 -8.82 4.52
CA LYS A 200 -14.31 -8.85 5.00
C LYS A 200 -15.19 -7.82 4.28
N ASP A 201 -14.52 -6.85 3.67
CA ASP A 201 -14.95 -5.66 2.95
C ASP A 201 -15.06 -5.95 1.45
N PHE A 202 -16.00 -6.83 1.05
CA PHE A 202 -16.16 -7.27 -0.34
C PHE A 202 -16.90 -6.21 -1.17
N ASP A 203 -16.12 -5.34 -1.83
CA ASP A 203 -16.60 -4.24 -2.69
C ASP A 203 -17.26 -4.74 -3.99
N ASP A 204 -16.72 -5.79 -4.61
CA ASP A 204 -17.04 -6.22 -5.97
C ASP A 204 -17.38 -7.71 -6.12
N ALA A 205 -18.20 -8.01 -7.13
CA ALA A 205 -18.59 -9.37 -7.49
C ALA A 205 -18.76 -9.50 -9.01
N VAL A 206 -18.39 -10.65 -9.58
CA VAL A 206 -18.27 -10.86 -11.03
C VAL A 206 -19.04 -12.08 -11.55
N TYR A 207 -19.57 -11.95 -12.77
CA TYR A 207 -20.08 -13.05 -13.57
C TYR A 207 -19.80 -12.82 -15.06
N VAL A 208 -19.34 -13.87 -15.78
CA VAL A 208 -19.13 -13.82 -17.23
C VAL A 208 -19.91 -14.91 -17.95
N GLU A 209 -20.51 -14.54 -19.08
CA GLU A 209 -21.07 -15.45 -20.08
C GLU A 209 -20.25 -15.36 -21.38
N MET A 210 -20.16 -16.47 -22.09
CA MET A 210 -19.66 -16.49 -23.46
C MET A 210 -20.85 -16.53 -24.41
N THR A 211 -20.83 -15.71 -25.44
CA THR A 211 -21.89 -15.57 -26.45
C THR A 211 -21.34 -15.89 -27.83
N ASP A 212 -22.21 -16.08 -28.83
CA ASP A 212 -21.79 -16.34 -30.22
C ASP A 212 -20.93 -15.21 -30.85
N VAL A 213 -20.86 -14.04 -30.21
CA VAL A 213 -20.14 -12.85 -30.68
C VAL A 213 -18.99 -12.40 -29.77
N GLY A 214 -18.85 -13.00 -28.58
CA GLY A 214 -17.79 -12.65 -27.63
C GLY A 214 -18.11 -12.99 -26.17
N PHE A 215 -18.02 -12.00 -25.30
CA PHE A 215 -18.22 -12.14 -23.86
C PHE A 215 -19.24 -11.12 -23.33
N HIS A 216 -20.03 -11.53 -22.35
CA HIS A 216 -20.91 -10.65 -21.57
C HIS A 216 -20.43 -10.65 -20.12
N LEU A 217 -20.09 -9.46 -19.60
CA LEU A 217 -19.51 -9.27 -18.27
C LEU A 217 -20.46 -8.47 -17.37
N TYR A 218 -20.79 -9.05 -16.23
CA TYR A 218 -21.42 -8.38 -15.11
C TYR A 218 -20.39 -8.06 -14.03
N VAL A 219 -20.20 -6.78 -13.73
CA VAL A 219 -19.48 -6.30 -12.55
C VAL A 219 -20.49 -5.64 -11.61
N ALA A 220 -20.80 -6.30 -10.50
CA ALA A 220 -21.72 -5.80 -9.48
C ALA A 220 -20.91 -5.22 -8.31
N ILE A 221 -21.06 -3.91 -8.06
CA ILE A 221 -20.35 -3.20 -6.99
C ILE A 221 -21.30 -2.87 -5.84
N ALA A 222 -20.84 -3.02 -4.61
CA ALA A 222 -21.57 -2.70 -3.38
C ALA A 222 -22.22 -1.30 -3.44
N ASP A 223 -23.55 -1.23 -3.24
CA ASP A 223 -24.29 0.04 -3.33
C ASP A 223 -24.21 0.87 -2.04
N VAL A 224 -23.00 1.32 -1.72
CA VAL A 224 -22.71 2.20 -0.58
C VAL A 224 -23.49 3.52 -0.67
N SER A 225 -23.79 3.98 -1.89
CA SER A 225 -24.49 5.25 -2.14
C SER A 225 -25.96 5.28 -1.68
N HIS A 226 -26.59 4.10 -1.52
CA HIS A 226 -27.93 3.92 -0.94
C HIS A 226 -27.91 4.19 0.58
N TYR A 227 -26.88 3.73 1.28
CA TYR A 227 -26.77 3.82 2.74
C TYR A 227 -26.07 5.10 3.22
N VAL A 228 -25.01 5.51 2.52
CA VAL A 228 -24.23 6.73 2.79
C VAL A 228 -24.79 7.86 1.93
N THR A 229 -25.87 8.48 2.41
CA THR A 229 -26.56 9.58 1.71
C THR A 229 -25.85 10.93 1.90
N VAL A 230 -25.93 11.80 0.89
CA VAL A 230 -25.21 13.08 0.84
C VAL A 230 -25.58 13.99 2.03
N HIS A 231 -24.57 14.63 2.62
CA HIS A 231 -24.63 15.48 3.83
C HIS A 231 -25.05 14.79 5.14
N SER A 232 -25.20 13.46 5.15
CA SER A 232 -25.42 12.69 6.38
C SER A 232 -24.19 12.70 7.30
N ALA A 233 -24.25 12.05 8.47
CA ALA A 233 -23.09 11.96 9.36
C ALA A 233 -22.01 11.05 8.74
N MET A 234 -22.40 9.84 8.31
CA MET A 234 -21.48 8.89 7.67
C MET A 234 -20.79 9.48 6.44
N ASP A 235 -21.48 10.34 5.68
CA ASP A 235 -20.93 11.04 4.51
C ASP A 235 -19.79 12.00 4.87
N LYS A 236 -19.92 12.73 5.98
CA LYS A 236 -18.91 13.69 6.46
C LYS A 236 -17.69 12.98 7.01
N ASP A 237 -17.88 11.97 7.87
CA ASP A 237 -16.79 11.11 8.35
C ASP A 237 -16.05 10.44 7.17
N ALA A 238 -16.79 9.93 6.17
CA ALA A 238 -16.20 9.29 4.99
C ALA A 238 -15.43 10.28 4.10
N TYR A 239 -15.91 11.53 3.95
CA TYR A 239 -15.18 12.58 3.22
C TYR A 239 -13.93 13.05 3.96
N GLU A 240 -13.97 13.19 5.29
CA GLU A 240 -12.81 13.54 6.11
C GLU A 240 -11.73 12.43 6.07
N ARG A 241 -12.16 11.16 6.03
CA ARG A 241 -11.27 9.99 5.86
C ARG A 241 -10.72 9.90 4.43
N GLY A 242 -11.58 10.05 3.43
CA GLY A 242 -11.29 9.96 1.99
C GLY A 242 -10.97 8.57 1.47
N THR A 243 -10.26 7.76 2.26
CA THR A 243 -9.91 6.36 2.00
C THR A 243 -9.78 5.57 3.30
N SER A 244 -9.94 4.24 3.24
CA SER A 244 -9.43 3.34 4.28
C SER A 244 -7.90 3.30 4.28
N VAL A 245 -7.29 2.95 5.41
CA VAL A 245 -5.82 2.84 5.62
C VAL A 245 -5.49 1.44 6.13
N TYR A 246 -4.63 0.69 5.43
CA TYR A 246 -4.38 -0.73 5.68
C TYR A 246 -3.03 -0.96 6.38
N PHE A 247 -3.05 -1.11 7.71
CA PHE A 247 -1.89 -1.52 8.50
C PHE A 247 -1.77 -3.06 8.53
N PRO A 248 -0.58 -3.61 8.85
CA PRO A 248 -0.46 -5.05 9.14
C PRO A 248 -1.42 -5.47 10.26
N ASN A 249 -2.25 -6.47 9.98
CA ASN A 249 -3.31 -7.03 10.85
C ASN A 249 -4.42 -6.05 11.33
N TYR A 250 -4.44 -4.78 10.90
CA TYR A 250 -5.44 -3.80 11.33
C TYR A 250 -5.79 -2.78 10.23
N VAL A 251 -7.03 -2.33 10.16
CA VAL A 251 -7.49 -1.35 9.17
C VAL A 251 -8.14 -0.18 9.90
N VAL A 252 -7.84 1.05 9.48
CA VAL A 252 -8.69 2.22 9.81
C VAL A 252 -9.66 2.39 8.64
N PRO A 253 -10.93 1.99 8.77
CA PRO A 253 -11.84 1.96 7.63
C PRO A 253 -12.42 3.36 7.34
N MET A 254 -12.80 3.61 6.09
CA MET A 254 -13.52 4.82 5.69
C MET A 254 -14.94 4.87 6.28
N LEU A 255 -15.57 3.71 6.49
CA LEU A 255 -16.95 3.55 6.97
C LEU A 255 -17.02 2.64 8.22
N PRO A 256 -18.05 2.77 9.08
CA PRO A 256 -18.22 1.87 10.22
C PRO A 256 -18.42 0.41 9.80
N GLU A 257 -17.92 -0.55 10.59
CA GLU A 257 -17.90 -1.98 10.23
C GLU A 257 -19.28 -2.58 9.91
N ALA A 258 -20.35 -2.10 10.56
CA ALA A 258 -21.72 -2.52 10.27
C ALA A 258 -22.13 -2.26 8.81
N ILE A 259 -21.58 -1.19 8.22
CA ILE A 259 -21.75 -0.82 6.81
C ILE A 259 -20.71 -1.57 5.96
N SER A 260 -19.42 -1.43 6.27
CA SER A 260 -18.35 -1.93 5.39
C SER A 260 -18.24 -3.45 5.33
N ASN A 261 -18.37 -4.15 6.46
CA ASN A 261 -18.22 -5.60 6.53
C ASN A 261 -19.58 -6.33 6.47
N GLY A 262 -20.65 -5.63 6.87
CA GLY A 262 -21.99 -6.20 7.01
C GLY A 262 -22.90 -5.92 5.81
N LEU A 263 -23.43 -4.70 5.73
CA LEU A 263 -24.57 -4.36 4.88
C LEU A 263 -24.19 -4.06 3.42
N CYS A 264 -23.04 -3.42 3.18
CA CYS A 264 -22.53 -3.16 1.82
C CYS A 264 -21.72 -4.34 1.27
N SER A 265 -20.91 -5.00 2.11
CA SER A 265 -20.10 -6.16 1.70
C SER A 265 -20.96 -7.24 1.05
N LEU A 266 -20.56 -7.68 -0.14
CA LEU A 266 -21.27 -8.61 -1.02
C LEU A 266 -21.19 -10.08 -0.55
N ASN A 267 -21.50 -10.28 0.73
CA ASN A 267 -21.43 -11.54 1.46
C ASN A 267 -22.18 -12.69 0.76
N PRO A 268 -21.65 -13.93 0.81
CA PRO A 268 -22.22 -15.08 0.11
C PRO A 268 -23.54 -15.54 0.73
N HIS A 269 -24.44 -16.03 -0.13
CA HIS A 269 -25.75 -16.60 0.20
C HIS A 269 -26.72 -15.64 0.93
N VAL A 270 -26.52 -14.33 0.80
CA VAL A 270 -27.46 -13.32 1.30
C VAL A 270 -27.71 -12.25 0.23
N PRO A 271 -28.97 -11.83 0.00
CA PRO A 271 -29.27 -10.72 -0.90
C PRO A 271 -28.54 -9.42 -0.52
N ARG A 272 -27.95 -8.75 -1.51
CA ARG A 272 -27.20 -7.50 -1.37
C ARG A 272 -27.53 -6.52 -2.50
N LEU A 273 -27.54 -5.24 -2.18
CA LEU A 273 -27.78 -4.17 -3.14
C LEU A 273 -26.49 -3.85 -3.90
N ALA A 274 -26.59 -3.78 -5.22
CA ALA A 274 -25.46 -3.47 -6.09
C ALA A 274 -25.79 -2.34 -7.07
N LEU A 275 -24.76 -1.58 -7.45
CA LEU A 275 -24.74 -0.77 -8.66
C LEU A 275 -23.93 -1.55 -9.69
N VAL A 276 -24.59 -1.96 -10.78
CA VAL A 276 -24.07 -2.94 -11.74
C VAL A 276 -23.58 -2.24 -13.00
N ALA A 277 -22.42 -2.66 -13.49
CA ALA A 277 -21.93 -2.41 -14.84
C ALA A 277 -22.04 -3.70 -15.65
N GLU A 278 -22.94 -3.72 -16.63
CA GLU A 278 -23.18 -4.79 -17.60
C GLU A 278 -22.48 -4.38 -18.91
N MET A 279 -21.58 -5.21 -19.45
CA MET A 279 -20.69 -4.84 -20.55
C MET A 279 -20.58 -5.98 -21.57
N ASN A 280 -20.71 -5.65 -22.85
CA ASN A 280 -20.47 -6.58 -23.96
C ASN A 280 -19.08 -6.35 -24.57
N PHE A 281 -18.37 -7.44 -24.84
CA PHE A 281 -17.07 -7.45 -25.52
C PHE A 281 -17.10 -8.41 -26.71
N ASP A 282 -16.38 -8.07 -27.78
CA ASP A 282 -16.08 -9.03 -28.84
C ASP A 282 -14.93 -10.00 -28.44
N PHE A 283 -14.67 -11.00 -29.28
CA PHE A 283 -13.55 -11.94 -29.07
C PHE A 283 -12.14 -11.30 -29.14
N THR A 284 -12.01 -10.00 -29.45
CA THR A 284 -10.74 -9.26 -29.43
C THR A 284 -10.55 -8.42 -28.18
N GLY A 285 -11.59 -8.29 -27.35
CA GLY A 285 -11.63 -7.44 -26.17
C GLY A 285 -12.01 -5.99 -26.49
N ASP A 286 -12.63 -5.70 -27.63
CA ASP A 286 -13.29 -4.42 -27.88
C ASP A 286 -14.67 -4.41 -27.24
N MET A 287 -14.90 -3.43 -26.35
CA MET A 287 -16.17 -3.23 -25.65
C MET A 287 -17.19 -2.64 -26.63
N THR A 288 -18.22 -3.41 -26.95
CA THR A 288 -19.22 -3.08 -27.97
C THR A 288 -20.43 -2.33 -27.41
N ASP A 289 -20.81 -2.60 -26.16
CA ASP A 289 -21.89 -1.92 -25.44
C ASP A 289 -21.64 -1.93 -23.92
N SER A 290 -22.26 -1.00 -23.18
CA SER A 290 -22.20 -0.94 -21.72
C SER A 290 -23.41 -0.26 -21.10
N ARG A 291 -23.99 -0.88 -20.06
CA ARG A 291 -25.19 -0.42 -19.34
C ARG A 291 -24.94 -0.38 -17.83
N PHE A 292 -25.62 0.56 -17.15
CA PHE A 292 -25.49 0.76 -15.71
C PHE A 292 -26.86 0.85 -15.05
N TYR A 293 -27.08 0.13 -13.94
CA TYR A 293 -28.37 0.07 -13.25
C TYR A 293 -28.25 -0.42 -11.79
N GLU A 294 -29.29 -0.17 -10.99
CA GLU A 294 -29.41 -0.73 -9.64
C GLU A 294 -29.89 -2.18 -9.70
N GLY A 295 -29.16 -3.08 -9.05
CA GLY A 295 -29.46 -4.50 -8.97
C GLY A 295 -29.55 -5.04 -7.55
N VAL A 296 -30.09 -6.25 -7.43
CA VAL A 296 -29.99 -7.10 -6.25
C VAL A 296 -29.26 -8.37 -6.66
N ILE A 297 -28.13 -8.66 -6.00
CA ILE A 297 -27.38 -9.91 -6.20
C ILE A 297 -27.50 -10.80 -4.98
N GLU A 298 -27.13 -12.07 -5.13
CA GLU A 298 -26.84 -12.98 -4.02
C GLU A 298 -25.59 -13.77 -4.43
N SER A 299 -24.44 -13.44 -3.85
CA SER A 299 -23.18 -14.09 -4.20
C SER A 299 -23.25 -15.60 -3.90
N LYS A 300 -22.93 -16.44 -4.90
CA LYS A 300 -22.99 -17.90 -4.77
C LYS A 300 -21.72 -18.50 -4.18
N SER A 301 -20.67 -17.70 -4.04
CA SER A 301 -19.51 -18.01 -3.21
C SER A 301 -18.63 -16.78 -2.99
N ARG A 302 -18.02 -16.72 -1.80
CA ARG A 302 -16.79 -15.94 -1.56
C ARG A 302 -15.62 -16.90 -1.80
N VAL A 303 -14.82 -16.61 -2.81
CA VAL A 303 -13.63 -17.38 -3.19
C VAL A 303 -12.39 -16.58 -2.79
N THR A 304 -11.27 -17.24 -2.48
CA THR A 304 -9.98 -16.55 -2.32
C THR A 304 -9.14 -16.56 -3.59
N TYR A 305 -8.21 -15.61 -3.73
CA TYR A 305 -7.24 -15.62 -4.83
C TYR A 305 -6.43 -16.93 -4.94
N GLY A 306 -6.14 -17.59 -3.81
CA GLY A 306 -5.50 -18.90 -3.77
C GLY A 306 -6.39 -20.01 -4.33
N GLU A 307 -7.62 -20.13 -3.81
CA GLU A 307 -8.64 -21.07 -4.31
C GLU A 307 -8.91 -20.91 -5.82
N ALA A 308 -9.05 -19.66 -6.29
CA ALA A 308 -9.24 -19.38 -7.71
C ALA A 308 -8.02 -19.79 -8.56
N GLN A 309 -6.80 -19.63 -8.04
CA GLN A 309 -5.58 -20.04 -8.72
C GLN A 309 -5.45 -21.58 -8.79
N GLU A 310 -5.70 -22.30 -7.69
CA GLU A 310 -5.68 -23.77 -7.64
C GLU A 310 -6.61 -24.41 -8.68
N LEU A 311 -7.80 -23.82 -8.89
CA LEU A 311 -8.75 -24.26 -9.89
C LEU A 311 -8.24 -24.01 -11.32
N LEU A 312 -7.66 -22.83 -11.56
CA LEU A 312 -7.16 -22.42 -12.89
C LEU A 312 -5.90 -23.17 -13.32
N ASP A 313 -5.05 -23.59 -12.39
CA ASP A 313 -3.85 -24.39 -12.67
C ASP A 313 -4.15 -25.88 -12.92
N GLY A 314 -5.42 -26.30 -12.84
CA GLY A 314 -5.85 -27.63 -13.28
C GLY A 314 -5.67 -28.75 -12.25
N ASN A 315 -5.65 -28.44 -10.94
CA ASN A 315 -5.61 -29.41 -9.85
C ASN A 315 -6.96 -29.57 -9.08
N PRO A 316 -8.13 -29.74 -9.74
CA PRO A 316 -9.44 -29.80 -9.07
C PRO A 316 -9.65 -31.05 -8.20
N ALA A 317 -8.68 -31.97 -8.15
CA ALA A 317 -8.70 -33.16 -7.28
C ALA A 317 -8.00 -32.93 -5.92
N GLU A 318 -7.10 -31.94 -5.83
CA GLU A 318 -6.42 -31.55 -4.58
C GLU A 318 -6.84 -30.15 -4.09
N SER A 319 -7.48 -29.37 -4.96
CA SER A 319 -7.91 -28.01 -4.64
C SER A 319 -8.82 -27.96 -3.40
N THR A 320 -8.51 -27.01 -2.52
CA THR A 320 -9.24 -26.74 -1.29
C THR A 320 -10.55 -25.98 -1.50
N VAL A 321 -10.80 -25.53 -2.74
CA VAL A 321 -12.01 -24.85 -3.22
C VAL A 321 -13.28 -25.48 -2.64
N SER A 322 -13.94 -24.73 -1.76
CA SER A 322 -15.20 -25.14 -1.12
C SER A 322 -16.34 -25.34 -2.14
N THR A 323 -16.23 -24.73 -3.33
CA THR A 323 -17.28 -24.73 -4.35
C THR A 323 -17.30 -26.03 -5.17
N LYS A 324 -17.98 -27.03 -4.61
CA LYS A 324 -18.53 -28.18 -5.37
C LYS A 324 -19.59 -27.76 -6.41
N ASN A 325 -19.93 -26.47 -6.49
CA ASN A 325 -20.83 -25.91 -7.48
C ASN A 325 -20.10 -25.70 -8.81
N LYS A 326 -20.52 -26.43 -9.85
CA LYS A 326 -19.97 -26.33 -11.21
C LYS A 326 -20.14 -24.94 -11.82
N ASP A 327 -21.26 -24.26 -11.54
CA ASP A 327 -21.59 -22.97 -12.15
C ASP A 327 -20.60 -21.88 -11.69
N VAL A 328 -20.12 -21.99 -10.45
CA VAL A 328 -19.05 -21.14 -9.90
C VAL A 328 -17.71 -21.47 -10.55
N GLN A 329 -17.38 -22.75 -10.71
CA GLN A 329 -16.13 -23.16 -11.36
C GLN A 329 -16.08 -22.68 -12.81
N GLU A 330 -17.18 -22.85 -13.56
CA GLU A 330 -17.28 -22.40 -14.95
C GLU A 330 -17.24 -20.87 -15.05
N ASN A 331 -17.87 -20.14 -14.14
CA ASN A 331 -17.73 -18.67 -14.05
C ASN A 331 -16.25 -18.25 -13.88
N ILE A 332 -15.49 -18.89 -12.98
CA ILE A 332 -14.06 -18.60 -12.79
C ILE A 332 -13.27 -18.82 -14.08
N PHE A 333 -13.52 -19.90 -14.83
CA PHE A 333 -12.86 -20.14 -16.12
C PHE A 333 -13.24 -19.08 -17.18
N ARG A 334 -14.53 -18.71 -17.29
CA ARG A 334 -15.00 -17.67 -18.23
C ARG A 334 -14.41 -16.29 -17.90
N CYS A 335 -14.37 -15.92 -16.62
CA CYS A 335 -13.70 -14.71 -16.14
C CYS A 335 -12.20 -14.71 -16.47
N ALA A 336 -11.52 -15.85 -16.30
CA ALA A 336 -10.11 -16.01 -16.65
C ALA A 336 -9.87 -15.86 -18.17
N ASP A 337 -10.76 -16.38 -19.02
CA ASP A 337 -10.62 -16.26 -20.47
C ASP A 337 -10.85 -14.83 -20.97
N LEU A 338 -11.87 -14.13 -20.46
CA LEU A 338 -12.04 -12.69 -20.75
C LEU A 338 -10.84 -11.87 -20.26
N ALA A 339 -10.34 -12.12 -19.03
CA ALA A 339 -9.18 -11.41 -18.50
C ALA A 339 -7.90 -11.62 -19.34
N LYS A 340 -7.67 -12.83 -19.88
CA LYS A 340 -6.55 -13.09 -20.82
C LYS A 340 -6.64 -12.21 -22.07
N VAL A 341 -7.84 -12.08 -22.64
CA VAL A 341 -8.10 -11.26 -23.84
C VAL A 341 -7.87 -9.77 -23.54
N LEU A 342 -8.46 -9.26 -22.45
CA LEU A 342 -8.31 -7.86 -22.01
C LEU A 342 -6.84 -7.51 -21.72
N MET A 343 -6.14 -8.34 -20.96
CA MET A 343 -4.73 -8.15 -20.62
C MET A 343 -3.82 -8.16 -21.87
N ALA A 344 -4.03 -9.10 -22.79
CA ALA A 344 -3.28 -9.17 -24.04
C ALA A 344 -3.50 -7.94 -24.93
N LYS A 345 -4.74 -7.41 -24.97
CA LYS A 345 -5.07 -6.15 -25.64
C LYS A 345 -4.40 -4.96 -24.95
N ARG A 346 -4.52 -4.83 -23.63
CA ARG A 346 -3.97 -3.74 -22.81
C ARG A 346 -2.44 -3.59 -22.99
N PHE A 347 -1.69 -4.69 -23.02
CA PHE A 347 -0.25 -4.65 -23.29
C PHE A 347 0.11 -4.35 -24.75
N LYS A 348 -0.65 -4.89 -25.73
CA LYS A 348 -0.53 -4.52 -27.16
C LYS A 348 -0.83 -3.03 -27.38
N GLU A 349 -1.73 -2.45 -26.58
CA GLU A 349 -2.10 -1.04 -26.60
C GLU A 349 -1.10 -0.12 -25.87
N GLY A 350 -0.24 -0.66 -25.01
CA GLY A 350 0.94 0.02 -24.48
C GLY A 350 0.95 0.29 -22.98
N SER A 351 0.08 -0.37 -22.20
CA SER A 351 0.18 -0.36 -20.74
C SER A 351 1.58 -0.78 -20.26
N LEU A 352 1.98 -0.31 -19.09
CA LEU A 352 3.24 -0.67 -18.45
C LEU A 352 2.99 -1.77 -17.40
N ASP A 353 3.59 -2.96 -17.52
CA ASP A 353 3.61 -3.94 -16.42
C ASP A 353 4.83 -3.63 -15.52
N LEU A 354 4.61 -2.78 -14.52
CA LEU A 354 5.65 -2.33 -13.59
C LEU A 354 5.65 -3.20 -12.33
N GLU A 355 5.88 -4.49 -12.53
CA GLU A 355 5.93 -5.47 -11.45
C GLU A 355 7.18 -5.27 -10.57
N VAL A 356 6.98 -4.83 -9.33
CA VAL A 356 8.02 -4.80 -8.29
C VAL A 356 7.66 -5.85 -7.23
N PRO A 357 8.60 -6.73 -6.81
CA PRO A 357 8.30 -7.73 -5.78
C PRO A 357 7.87 -7.09 -4.46
N GLU A 358 6.59 -7.21 -4.12
CA GLU A 358 6.07 -6.82 -2.81
C GLU A 358 6.38 -7.87 -1.74
N THR A 359 6.22 -7.50 -0.48
CA THR A 359 6.55 -8.35 0.67
C THR A 359 5.52 -8.23 1.77
N GLU A 360 5.01 -9.35 2.25
CA GLU A 360 4.12 -9.42 3.40
C GLU A 360 4.95 -9.54 4.70
N LEU A 361 4.47 -8.88 5.75
CA LEU A 361 5.08 -8.89 7.09
C LEU A 361 4.35 -9.91 7.96
N VAL A 362 4.99 -11.05 8.24
CA VAL A 362 4.43 -12.06 9.15
C VAL A 362 4.65 -11.57 10.58
N ILE A 363 3.57 -11.21 11.27
CA ILE A 363 3.58 -10.56 12.59
C ILE A 363 2.84 -11.40 13.63
N ASP A 364 3.45 -11.56 14.81
CA ASP A 364 2.90 -12.36 15.91
C ASP A 364 1.94 -11.57 16.85
N GLY A 365 1.49 -12.22 17.93
CA GLY A 365 0.59 -11.59 18.93
C GLY A 365 1.21 -10.52 19.82
N THR A 366 2.53 -10.32 19.75
CA THR A 366 3.24 -9.21 20.42
C THR A 366 3.44 -8.02 19.49
N GLY A 367 3.01 -8.14 18.22
CA GLY A 367 3.26 -7.15 17.17
C GLY A 367 4.70 -7.21 16.62
N GLU A 368 5.50 -8.20 17.02
CA GLU A 368 6.83 -8.42 16.46
C GLU A 368 6.74 -9.06 15.06
N PRO A 369 7.47 -8.53 14.06
CA PRO A 369 7.66 -9.21 12.79
C PRO A 369 8.61 -10.40 12.98
N ILE A 370 8.12 -11.59 12.65
CA ILE A 370 8.85 -12.86 12.77
C ILE A 370 9.42 -13.35 11.43
N ASP A 371 8.83 -12.95 10.31
CA ASP A 371 9.35 -13.23 8.96
C ASP A 371 8.91 -12.15 7.97
N ILE A 372 9.59 -12.09 6.81
CA ILE A 372 9.26 -11.21 5.68
C ILE A 372 9.23 -12.07 4.41
N ILE A 373 8.03 -12.45 4.01
CA ILE A 373 7.80 -13.29 2.82
C ILE A 373 7.54 -12.43 1.59
N LYS A 374 7.78 -12.97 0.40
CA LYS A 374 7.39 -12.32 -0.85
C LYS A 374 5.89 -12.47 -1.06
N SER A 375 5.23 -11.40 -1.51
CA SER A 375 3.86 -11.47 -1.99
C SER A 375 3.85 -12.04 -3.42
N GLU A 376 3.05 -13.06 -3.68
CA GLU A 376 2.92 -13.68 -5.01
C GLU A 376 1.73 -13.09 -5.77
N ARG A 377 2.00 -12.35 -6.85
CA ARG A 377 0.96 -11.79 -7.73
C ARG A 377 0.41 -12.86 -8.68
N LEU A 378 -0.31 -13.83 -8.10
CA LEU A 378 -1.03 -14.91 -8.81
C LEU A 378 -1.88 -14.37 -9.98
N PHE A 379 -2.11 -15.18 -11.00
CA PHE A 379 -2.96 -14.79 -12.14
C PHE A 379 -4.40 -14.47 -11.68
N ALA A 380 -4.92 -15.13 -10.64
CA ALA A 380 -6.20 -14.77 -10.03
C ALA A 380 -6.31 -13.29 -9.58
N HIS A 381 -5.21 -12.65 -9.15
CA HIS A 381 -5.21 -11.22 -8.86
C HIS A 381 -5.33 -10.39 -10.15
N ARG A 382 -4.56 -10.75 -11.19
CA ARG A 382 -4.59 -10.09 -12.50
C ARG A 382 -5.96 -10.26 -13.19
N LEU A 383 -6.66 -11.35 -12.93
CA LEU A 383 -8.03 -11.62 -13.40
C LEU A 383 -9.00 -10.55 -12.88
N ILE A 384 -9.09 -10.35 -11.57
CA ILE A 384 -9.97 -9.31 -10.99
C ILE A 384 -9.50 -7.91 -11.39
N GLU A 385 -8.19 -7.66 -11.46
CA GLU A 385 -7.63 -6.40 -11.97
C GLU A 385 -8.22 -6.03 -13.33
N GLU A 386 -8.17 -6.89 -14.35
CA GLU A 386 -8.72 -6.58 -15.68
C GLU A 386 -10.24 -6.35 -15.70
N LEU A 387 -11.02 -7.13 -14.94
CA LEU A 387 -12.48 -6.97 -14.88
C LEU A 387 -12.88 -5.65 -14.19
N MET A 388 -12.14 -5.25 -13.16
CA MET A 388 -12.35 -3.96 -12.50
C MET A 388 -11.86 -2.79 -13.36
N LEU A 389 -10.73 -2.93 -14.07
CA LEU A 389 -10.28 -1.94 -15.05
C LEU A 389 -11.32 -1.74 -16.16
N ALA A 390 -11.94 -2.81 -16.66
CA ALA A 390 -13.01 -2.74 -17.65
C ALA A 390 -14.22 -1.92 -17.17
N ALA A 391 -14.75 -2.21 -15.97
CA ALA A 391 -15.86 -1.45 -15.39
C ALA A 391 -15.50 0.04 -15.15
N ASN A 392 -14.29 0.29 -14.65
CA ASN A 392 -13.76 1.64 -14.43
C ASN A 392 -13.65 2.46 -15.74
N VAL A 393 -13.21 1.83 -16.84
CA VAL A 393 -13.15 2.47 -18.18
C VAL A 393 -14.55 2.66 -18.76
N ALA A 394 -15.47 1.71 -18.59
CA ALA A 394 -16.85 1.81 -19.08
C ALA A 394 -17.60 2.99 -18.43
N VAL A 395 -17.51 3.12 -17.10
CA VAL A 395 -18.10 4.24 -16.36
C VAL A 395 -17.43 5.57 -16.76
N ALA A 396 -16.10 5.62 -16.89
CA ALA A 396 -15.41 6.84 -17.32
C ALA A 396 -15.84 7.31 -18.73
N LYS A 397 -16.01 6.38 -19.68
CA LYS A 397 -16.54 6.69 -21.02
C LYS A 397 -17.97 7.19 -20.98
N PHE A 398 -18.85 6.53 -20.21
CA PHE A 398 -20.24 6.94 -20.05
C PHE A 398 -20.36 8.35 -19.44
N LEU A 399 -19.60 8.64 -18.39
CA LEU A 399 -19.60 9.96 -17.75
C LEU A 399 -19.12 11.05 -18.71
N SER A 400 -18.02 10.81 -19.45
CA SER A 400 -17.55 11.74 -20.46
C SER A 400 -18.55 11.94 -21.60
N SER A 401 -19.31 10.92 -21.99
CA SER A 401 -20.34 11.02 -23.04
C SER A 401 -21.61 11.76 -22.60
N LYS A 402 -21.71 12.17 -21.33
CA LYS A 402 -22.80 13.05 -20.84
C LYS A 402 -22.42 14.53 -20.79
N GLU A 403 -21.16 14.88 -21.09
CA GLU A 403 -20.64 16.26 -21.04
C GLU A 403 -20.85 16.95 -19.68
N VAL A 404 -20.88 16.18 -18.59
CA VAL A 404 -21.03 16.69 -17.21
C VAL A 404 -19.72 16.68 -16.44
N PRO A 405 -19.55 17.57 -15.44
CA PRO A 405 -18.45 17.50 -14.49
C PRO A 405 -18.44 16.14 -13.77
N ALA A 406 -17.31 15.44 -13.85
CA ALA A 406 -17.11 14.11 -13.29
C ALA A 406 -15.75 14.04 -12.58
N MET A 407 -15.60 13.11 -11.63
CA MET A 407 -14.29 12.82 -11.05
C MET A 407 -13.59 11.75 -11.89
N TYR A 408 -12.37 12.04 -12.34
CA TYR A 408 -11.50 11.13 -13.07
C TYR A 408 -10.30 10.75 -12.21
N ARG A 409 -9.71 9.59 -12.52
CA ARG A 409 -8.44 9.13 -11.96
C ARG A 409 -7.39 9.22 -13.05
N VAL A 410 -6.56 10.25 -12.99
CA VAL A 410 -5.59 10.55 -14.05
C VAL A 410 -4.16 10.22 -13.64
N HIS A 411 -3.33 9.97 -14.63
CA HIS A 411 -1.87 9.82 -14.50
C HIS A 411 -1.26 10.46 -15.74
N GLU A 412 -0.63 11.63 -15.54
CA GLU A 412 -0.02 12.44 -16.60
C GLU A 412 1.23 11.76 -17.19
N GLU A 413 1.69 12.22 -18.36
CA GLU A 413 2.99 11.77 -18.88
C GLU A 413 4.12 12.11 -17.87
N PRO A 414 5.17 11.29 -17.78
CA PRO A 414 6.39 11.61 -17.02
C PRO A 414 7.10 12.86 -17.56
N ALA A 415 7.57 13.73 -16.68
CA ALA A 415 8.37 14.90 -17.07
C ALA A 415 9.62 14.51 -17.87
N SER A 416 9.90 15.23 -18.96
CA SER A 416 10.97 14.90 -19.93
C SER A 416 12.34 14.66 -19.29
N GLU A 417 12.73 15.49 -18.31
CA GLU A 417 13.97 15.35 -17.55
C GLU A 417 14.07 13.97 -16.86
N LYS A 418 12.98 13.50 -16.22
CA LYS A 418 12.93 12.17 -15.59
C LYS A 418 13.06 11.03 -16.60
N ILE A 419 12.65 11.25 -17.84
CA ILE A 419 12.78 10.27 -18.94
C ILE A 419 14.20 10.28 -19.53
N GLU A 420 14.82 11.44 -19.69
CA GLU A 420 16.24 11.55 -20.12
C GLU A 420 17.19 10.95 -19.07
N ILE A 421 16.88 11.16 -17.78
CA ILE A 421 17.54 10.50 -16.66
C ILE A 421 17.34 8.97 -16.74
N LEU A 422 16.11 8.49 -16.94
CA LEU A 422 15.82 7.05 -17.07
C LEU A 422 16.58 6.43 -18.24
N GLN A 423 16.53 7.07 -19.42
CA GLN A 423 17.19 6.60 -20.64
C GLN A 423 18.71 6.46 -20.45
N ARG A 424 19.35 7.35 -19.68
CA ARG A 424 20.78 7.25 -19.32
C ARG A 424 21.07 5.97 -18.52
N TYR A 425 20.31 5.68 -17.46
CA TYR A 425 20.50 4.45 -16.68
C TYR A 425 20.31 3.20 -17.54
N MET A 426 19.25 3.16 -18.35
CA MET A 426 18.91 2.00 -19.17
C MET A 426 19.99 1.73 -20.23
N LYS A 427 20.54 2.79 -20.83
CA LYS A 427 21.71 2.70 -21.71
C LYS A 427 22.96 2.19 -20.98
N ASN A 428 23.18 2.59 -19.73
CA ASN A 428 24.29 2.10 -18.91
C ASN A 428 24.12 0.61 -18.50
N PHE A 429 22.88 0.10 -18.43
CA PHE A 429 22.56 -1.33 -18.35
C PHE A 429 22.54 -2.06 -19.72
N GLY A 430 22.84 -1.37 -20.82
CA GLY A 430 22.98 -1.96 -22.16
C GLY A 430 21.70 -2.02 -23.00
N ALA A 431 20.67 -1.23 -22.68
CA ALA A 431 19.44 -1.13 -23.47
C ALA A 431 19.73 -0.63 -24.90
N GLN A 432 18.97 -1.15 -25.87
CA GLN A 432 19.05 -0.78 -27.29
C GLN A 432 17.91 0.17 -27.72
N THR A 433 16.72 0.06 -27.13
CA THR A 433 15.60 0.98 -27.41
C THR A 433 15.86 2.40 -26.91
N ALA A 434 15.70 3.39 -27.79
CA ALA A 434 15.73 4.80 -27.42
C ALA A 434 14.34 5.29 -26.97
N VAL A 435 14.25 5.72 -25.71
CA VAL A 435 13.03 6.22 -25.07
C VAL A 435 13.03 7.76 -25.12
N GLY A 436 12.28 8.32 -26.07
CA GLY A 436 12.15 9.77 -26.23
C GLY A 436 11.31 10.15 -27.47
N GLY A 437 10.46 11.16 -27.32
CA GLY A 437 9.45 11.52 -28.32
C GLY A 437 8.25 10.56 -28.38
N GLY A 438 7.34 10.82 -29.32
CA GLY A 438 5.98 10.26 -29.34
C GLY A 438 5.84 8.74 -29.20
N LYS A 439 4.71 8.33 -28.62
CA LYS A 439 4.38 6.95 -28.17
C LYS A 439 5.34 6.45 -27.08
N LEU A 440 5.61 7.30 -26.09
CA LEU A 440 6.54 7.05 -24.99
C LEU A 440 6.24 5.72 -24.26
N GLN A 441 4.97 5.49 -23.90
CA GLN A 441 4.49 4.29 -23.21
C GLN A 441 4.97 2.99 -23.89
N LYS A 442 4.69 2.82 -25.19
CA LYS A 442 5.08 1.61 -25.96
C LYS A 442 6.59 1.41 -26.06
N ARG A 443 7.39 2.47 -25.90
CA ARG A 443 8.86 2.36 -25.86
C ARG A 443 9.35 1.94 -24.48
N LEU A 444 8.70 2.43 -23.42
CA LEU A 444 8.93 1.96 -22.05
C LEU A 444 8.55 0.47 -21.92
N THR A 445 7.37 0.04 -22.38
CA THR A 445 6.98 -1.39 -22.36
C THR A 445 8.02 -2.26 -23.07
N ARG A 446 8.46 -1.86 -24.28
CA ARG A 446 9.52 -2.58 -25.02
C ARG A 446 10.87 -2.59 -24.29
N MET A 447 11.24 -1.48 -23.66
CA MET A 447 12.47 -1.39 -22.89
C MET A 447 12.44 -2.29 -21.66
N LEU A 448 11.32 -2.37 -20.94
CA LEU A 448 11.16 -3.31 -19.81
C LEU A 448 11.31 -4.77 -20.29
N GLN A 449 10.71 -5.11 -21.44
CA GLN A 449 10.88 -6.41 -22.10
C GLN A 449 12.32 -6.72 -22.52
N GLU A 450 13.18 -5.72 -22.79
CA GLU A 450 14.62 -5.97 -23.01
C GLU A 450 15.35 -6.45 -21.75
N PHE A 451 14.77 -6.30 -20.55
CA PHE A 451 15.37 -6.72 -19.27
C PHE A 451 14.62 -7.85 -18.55
N GLU A 452 13.54 -8.36 -19.13
CA GLU A 452 12.78 -9.48 -18.57
C GLU A 452 13.69 -10.71 -18.32
N GLY A 453 13.60 -11.29 -17.13
CA GLY A 453 14.46 -12.39 -16.69
C GLY A 453 15.93 -12.04 -16.36
N LYS A 454 16.37 -10.77 -16.51
CA LYS A 454 17.75 -10.35 -16.18
C LYS A 454 17.93 -9.91 -14.72
N PRO A 455 19.14 -9.98 -14.13
CA PRO A 455 19.40 -9.54 -12.76
C PRO A 455 19.04 -8.08 -12.46
N GLU A 456 19.08 -7.21 -13.47
CA GLU A 456 18.85 -5.76 -13.36
C GLU A 456 17.36 -5.38 -13.37
N ALA A 457 16.46 -6.31 -13.76
CA ALA A 457 15.03 -6.04 -14.00
C ALA A 457 14.34 -5.32 -12.83
N GLN A 458 14.59 -5.77 -11.59
CA GLN A 458 13.98 -5.18 -10.39
C GLN A 458 14.38 -3.71 -10.20
N ILE A 459 15.65 -3.35 -10.42
CA ILE A 459 16.12 -1.96 -10.38
C ILE A 459 15.53 -1.15 -11.53
N ILE A 460 15.39 -1.75 -12.70
CA ILE A 460 14.85 -1.12 -13.90
C ILE A 460 13.35 -0.80 -13.76
N HIS A 461 12.57 -1.68 -13.11
CA HIS A 461 11.18 -1.42 -12.74
C HIS A 461 11.08 -0.32 -11.66
N ILE A 462 11.91 -0.38 -10.62
CA ILE A 462 11.97 0.65 -9.55
C ILE A 462 12.35 2.03 -10.12
N LEU A 463 13.36 2.11 -11.00
CA LEU A 463 13.77 3.36 -11.65
C LEU A 463 12.66 3.91 -12.55
N THR A 464 12.00 3.05 -13.32
CA THR A 464 10.89 3.47 -14.19
C THR A 464 9.76 4.05 -13.34
N LEU A 465 9.36 3.37 -12.25
CA LEU A 465 8.36 3.87 -11.30
C LEU A 465 8.77 5.21 -10.65
N ARG A 466 10.04 5.39 -10.24
CA ARG A 466 10.55 6.67 -9.72
C ARG A 466 10.50 7.79 -10.76
N SER A 467 10.67 7.46 -12.05
CA SER A 467 10.53 8.41 -13.15
C SER A 467 9.08 8.77 -13.49
N MET A 468 8.08 7.98 -13.09
CA MET A 468 6.67 8.29 -13.38
C MET A 468 6.16 9.55 -12.65
N SER A 469 5.00 10.03 -13.09
CA SER A 469 4.19 11.03 -12.38
C SER A 469 3.33 10.33 -11.31
N GLN A 470 2.82 11.06 -10.32
CA GLN A 470 1.84 10.48 -9.38
C GLN A 470 0.43 10.58 -9.96
N ALA A 471 -0.34 9.51 -9.85
CA ALA A 471 -1.74 9.52 -10.21
C ALA A 471 -2.56 10.33 -9.19
N LYS A 472 -3.57 11.06 -9.65
CA LYS A 472 -4.38 12.01 -8.84
C LYS A 472 -5.86 12.01 -9.24
N TYR A 473 -6.71 12.51 -8.36
CA TYR A 473 -8.13 12.75 -8.66
C TYR A 473 -8.35 14.19 -9.11
N THR A 474 -9.11 14.38 -10.18
CA THR A 474 -9.37 15.70 -10.79
C THR A 474 -10.73 15.71 -11.51
N LYS A 475 -11.23 16.91 -11.87
CA LYS A 475 -12.38 17.08 -12.77
C LYS A 475 -12.02 16.90 -14.26
N GLU A 476 -10.73 17.02 -14.60
CA GLU A 476 -10.25 17.10 -15.99
C GLU A 476 -9.69 15.76 -16.45
N ASN A 477 -10.27 15.16 -17.51
CA ASN A 477 -9.74 13.92 -18.04
C ASN A 477 -8.51 14.17 -18.93
N VAL A 478 -7.33 13.84 -18.42
CA VAL A 478 -6.06 13.81 -19.17
C VAL A 478 -5.55 12.37 -19.42
N GLY A 479 -6.41 11.37 -19.20
CA GLY A 479 -6.07 9.95 -19.33
C GLY A 479 -5.19 9.41 -18.19
N HIS A 480 -4.78 8.14 -18.32
CA HIS A 480 -3.99 7.44 -17.31
C HIS A 480 -2.78 6.71 -17.93
N PHE A 481 -1.69 7.47 -18.12
CA PHE A 481 -0.45 7.09 -18.82
C PHE A 481 0.02 5.66 -18.55
N GLY A 482 0.19 5.29 -17.28
CA GLY A 482 0.73 3.96 -16.90
C GLY A 482 -0.17 2.76 -17.25
N LEU A 483 -1.48 2.97 -17.38
CA LEU A 483 -2.44 1.92 -17.78
C LEU A 483 -2.73 1.93 -19.28
N GLY A 484 -2.38 3.00 -20.00
CA GLY A 484 -2.68 3.17 -21.42
C GLY A 484 -4.10 3.61 -21.76
N PHE A 485 -4.92 3.97 -20.76
CA PHE A 485 -6.33 4.37 -20.97
C PHE A 485 -6.50 5.88 -21.20
N GLU A 486 -7.33 6.23 -22.18
CA GLU A 486 -7.77 7.60 -22.47
C GLU A 486 -8.85 8.09 -21.49
N PHE A 487 -9.71 7.19 -21.00
CA PHE A 487 -10.77 7.47 -20.03
C PHE A 487 -10.63 6.51 -18.85
N TYR A 488 -10.43 7.04 -17.64
CA TYR A 488 -10.32 6.23 -16.43
C TYR A 488 -10.85 6.96 -15.19
N THR A 489 -11.59 6.24 -14.35
CA THR A 489 -12.01 6.69 -13.01
C THR A 489 -12.00 5.51 -12.04
N HIS A 490 -12.26 5.76 -10.76
CA HIS A 490 -12.49 4.71 -9.78
C HIS A 490 -13.99 4.64 -9.46
N PHE A 491 -14.58 3.48 -9.71
CA PHE A 491 -15.98 3.12 -9.48
C PHE A 491 -16.12 1.85 -8.60
N THR A 492 -15.11 0.97 -8.64
CA THR A 492 -15.20 -0.41 -8.16
C THR A 492 -14.85 -0.63 -6.68
N SER A 493 -14.67 0.41 -5.85
CA SER A 493 -14.38 0.23 -4.42
C SER A 493 -14.94 1.31 -3.46
N PRO A 494 -16.26 1.57 -3.48
CA PRO A 494 -16.90 2.62 -2.69
C PRO A 494 -16.95 2.36 -1.18
N ILE A 495 -16.69 1.13 -0.69
CA ILE A 495 -16.61 0.86 0.75
C ILE A 495 -15.37 1.52 1.38
N ARG A 496 -14.31 1.65 0.58
CA ARG A 496 -12.97 2.07 1.03
C ARG A 496 -12.38 3.29 0.31
N ARG A 497 -13.04 3.84 -0.71
CA ARG A 497 -12.64 5.06 -1.44
C ARG A 497 -13.83 6.01 -1.62
N TYR A 498 -13.70 7.26 -1.18
CA TYR A 498 -14.75 8.28 -1.37
C TYR A 498 -14.89 8.79 -2.82
N PRO A 499 -13.84 8.86 -3.66
CA PRO A 499 -13.98 9.14 -5.10
C PRO A 499 -15.01 8.23 -5.80
N ASP A 500 -14.96 6.92 -5.52
CA ASP A 500 -15.92 5.95 -6.03
C ASP A 500 -17.35 6.24 -5.55
N LEU A 501 -17.51 6.70 -4.31
CA LEU A 501 -18.82 7.10 -3.78
C LEU A 501 -19.37 8.37 -4.47
N ILE A 502 -18.53 9.31 -4.91
CA ILE A 502 -18.92 10.41 -5.79
C ILE A 502 -19.35 9.87 -7.16
N VAL A 503 -18.54 8.99 -7.75
CA VAL A 503 -18.81 8.38 -9.07
C VAL A 503 -20.11 7.56 -9.07
N HIS A 504 -20.41 6.82 -7.99
CA HIS A 504 -21.69 6.13 -7.79
C HIS A 504 -22.88 7.10 -7.83
N ARG A 505 -22.84 8.17 -7.01
CA ARG A 505 -23.91 9.17 -6.93
C ARG A 505 -24.17 9.86 -8.28
N LEU A 506 -23.07 10.17 -8.99
CA LEU A 506 -23.10 10.76 -10.33
C LEU A 506 -23.70 9.79 -11.36
N LEU A 507 -23.22 8.54 -11.40
CA LEU A 507 -23.73 7.50 -12.28
C LEU A 507 -25.22 7.24 -12.06
N LYS A 508 -25.67 7.20 -10.80
CA LYS A 508 -27.09 7.06 -10.45
C LYS A 508 -27.94 8.20 -11.01
N ASN A 509 -27.54 9.46 -10.83
CA ASN A 509 -28.30 10.60 -11.35
C ASN A 509 -28.41 10.62 -12.90
N LEU A 510 -27.44 10.04 -13.60
CA LEU A 510 -27.37 10.07 -15.07
C LEU A 510 -27.94 8.82 -15.76
N ALA A 511 -27.97 7.67 -15.08
CA ALA A 511 -28.37 6.37 -15.64
C ALA A 511 -29.70 5.83 -15.09
N ILE A 512 -30.08 6.18 -13.86
CA ILE A 512 -31.22 5.57 -13.15
C ILE A 512 -32.40 6.55 -13.03
N PRO A 513 -33.56 6.26 -13.67
CA PRO A 513 -34.72 7.13 -13.65
C PRO A 513 -35.22 7.47 -12.24
N GLY A 514 -35.57 8.75 -12.01
CA GLY A 514 -36.03 9.23 -10.71
C GLY A 514 -34.91 9.47 -9.68
N SER A 515 -33.65 9.18 -10.01
CA SER A 515 -32.52 9.46 -9.12
C SER A 515 -32.21 10.97 -9.05
N HIS A 516 -32.17 11.52 -7.84
CA HIS A 516 -32.08 12.96 -7.60
C HIS A 516 -30.88 13.35 -6.71
N TYR A 517 -29.72 12.70 -6.89
CA TYR A 517 -28.47 13.23 -6.35
C TYR A 517 -28.16 14.57 -7.00
N ARG A 518 -27.82 15.58 -6.19
CA ARG A 518 -27.34 16.87 -6.69
C ARG A 518 -25.94 16.68 -7.28
N LEU A 519 -25.77 17.05 -8.56
CA LEU A 519 -24.46 17.18 -9.19
C LEU A 519 -23.60 18.20 -8.42
N MET A 520 -22.35 17.82 -8.14
CA MET A 520 -21.33 18.72 -7.61
C MET A 520 -20.96 19.74 -8.69
N SER A 521 -20.64 20.98 -8.31
CA SER A 521 -20.07 21.94 -9.25
C SER A 521 -18.63 21.57 -9.64
N GLU A 522 -18.10 22.18 -10.69
CA GLU A 522 -16.69 22.01 -11.06
C GLU A 522 -15.74 22.44 -9.93
N ASP A 523 -16.08 23.49 -9.19
CA ASP A 523 -15.28 23.99 -8.07
C ASP A 523 -15.34 23.02 -6.87
N ASP A 524 -16.51 22.43 -6.60
CA ASP A 524 -16.67 21.38 -5.59
C ASP A 524 -15.83 20.13 -5.97
N LEU A 525 -15.83 19.74 -7.25
CA LEU A 525 -15.05 18.59 -7.75
C LEU A 525 -13.54 18.83 -7.78
N ALA A 526 -13.10 20.04 -8.12
CA ALA A 526 -11.68 20.43 -8.05
C ALA A 526 -11.18 20.44 -6.59
N THR A 527 -11.99 20.98 -5.67
CA THR A 527 -11.73 20.97 -4.23
C THR A 527 -11.66 19.54 -3.69
N ALA A 528 -12.65 18.70 -4.03
CA ALA A 528 -12.69 17.30 -3.61
C ALA A 528 -11.56 16.46 -4.22
N GLY A 529 -11.23 16.65 -5.50
CA GLY A 529 -10.11 15.94 -6.15
C GLY A 529 -8.77 16.24 -5.47
N THR A 530 -8.55 17.51 -5.10
CA THR A 530 -7.38 17.95 -4.33
C THR A 530 -7.33 17.31 -2.94
N TRP A 531 -8.44 17.40 -2.18
CA TRP A 531 -8.54 16.85 -0.83
C TRP A 531 -8.38 15.32 -0.79
N LEU A 532 -9.07 14.60 -1.67
CA LEU A 532 -9.08 13.14 -1.69
C LEU A 532 -7.74 12.57 -2.19
N SER A 533 -7.05 13.26 -3.10
CA SER A 533 -5.66 12.94 -3.46
C SER A 533 -4.70 13.12 -2.28
N ALA A 534 -4.89 14.16 -1.46
CA ALA A 534 -4.10 14.35 -0.23
C ALA A 534 -4.39 13.28 0.83
N CYS A 535 -5.64 12.81 0.97
CA CYS A 535 -5.99 11.69 1.85
C CYS A 535 -5.36 10.36 1.39
N GLU A 536 -5.35 10.07 0.09
CA GLU A 536 -4.64 8.91 -0.46
C GLU A 536 -3.13 8.98 -0.19
N GLN A 537 -2.50 10.12 -0.47
CA GLN A 537 -1.08 10.33 -0.18
C GLN A 537 -0.76 10.18 1.32
N LYS A 538 -1.65 10.65 2.20
CA LYS A 538 -1.56 10.48 3.66
C LYS A 538 -1.63 9.00 4.05
N SER A 539 -2.58 8.24 3.49
CA SER A 539 -2.70 6.78 3.70
C SER A 539 -1.44 6.04 3.27
N ALA A 540 -1.04 6.21 2.00
CA ALA A 540 0.12 5.52 1.45
C ALA A 540 1.46 5.96 2.10
N LYS A 541 1.49 7.08 2.84
CA LYS A 541 2.62 7.50 3.68
C LYS A 541 2.59 6.80 5.04
N ALA A 542 1.43 6.64 5.67
CA ALA A 542 1.26 5.85 6.89
C ALA A 542 1.61 4.37 6.67
N GLU A 543 1.12 3.77 5.59
CA GLU A 543 1.37 2.38 5.21
C GLU A 543 2.86 2.11 4.97
N ARG A 544 3.56 3.00 4.23
CA ARG A 544 5.02 2.91 4.08
C ARG A 544 5.77 3.13 5.40
N GLN A 545 5.31 4.01 6.28
CA GLN A 545 5.96 4.24 7.57
C GLN A 545 5.84 3.02 8.50
N ILE A 546 4.67 2.40 8.61
CA ILE A 546 4.53 1.18 9.43
C ILE A 546 5.35 0.02 8.84
N GLN A 547 5.39 -0.13 7.51
CA GLN A 547 6.26 -1.12 6.87
C GLN A 547 7.74 -0.86 7.18
N ALA A 548 8.21 0.39 7.12
CA ALA A 548 9.59 0.74 7.46
C ALA A 548 9.93 0.44 8.93
N ILE A 549 9.04 0.81 9.88
CA ILE A 549 9.20 0.53 11.31
C ILE A 549 9.26 -1.00 11.57
N LYS A 550 8.38 -1.79 10.95
CA LYS A 550 8.39 -3.26 11.10
C LYS A 550 9.60 -3.90 10.41
N LYS A 551 9.99 -3.43 9.21
CA LYS A 551 11.24 -3.87 8.54
C LYS A 551 12.47 -3.54 9.38
N ALA A 552 12.51 -2.40 10.06
CA ALA A 552 13.53 -2.07 11.05
C ALA A 552 13.49 -3.02 12.27
N ARG A 553 12.33 -3.30 12.89
CA ARG A 553 12.23 -4.29 13.99
C ARG A 553 12.75 -5.67 13.60
N PHE A 554 12.47 -6.12 12.38
CA PHE A 554 13.02 -7.37 11.85
C PHE A 554 14.54 -7.31 11.73
N MET A 555 15.09 -6.30 11.06
CA MET A 555 16.54 -6.15 10.88
C MET A 555 17.31 -5.83 12.17
N LYS A 556 16.64 -5.30 13.21
CA LYS A 556 17.23 -5.08 14.54
C LYS A 556 17.68 -6.39 15.19
N LYS A 557 17.05 -7.52 14.84
CA LYS A 557 17.41 -8.88 15.26
C LYS A 557 18.62 -9.44 14.49
N MET A 558 19.08 -8.72 13.47
CA MET A 558 20.15 -9.09 12.54
C MET A 558 21.33 -8.09 12.60
N GLU A 559 21.43 -7.24 13.63
CA GLU A 559 22.58 -6.34 13.80
C GLU A 559 23.88 -7.14 13.94
N GLY A 560 24.88 -6.83 13.10
CA GLY A 560 26.12 -7.59 12.98
C GLY A 560 26.11 -8.71 11.93
N GLU A 561 24.96 -9.09 11.37
CA GLU A 561 24.87 -10.15 10.34
C GLU A 561 25.18 -9.62 8.92
N GLU A 562 25.71 -10.51 8.08
CA GLU A 562 26.17 -10.24 6.71
C GLU A 562 25.10 -10.61 5.65
N PHE A 563 24.89 -9.73 4.67
CA PHE A 563 23.90 -9.90 3.60
C PHE A 563 24.46 -9.51 2.23
N GLU A 564 23.99 -10.19 1.17
CA GLU A 564 24.19 -9.76 -0.20
C GLU A 564 23.09 -8.78 -0.63
N GLY A 565 23.49 -7.54 -0.94
CA GLY A 565 22.61 -6.48 -1.41
C GLY A 565 22.99 -5.95 -2.78
N ILE A 566 22.12 -5.13 -3.37
CA ILE A 566 22.40 -4.41 -4.63
C ILE A 566 22.25 -2.91 -4.41
N VAL A 567 23.16 -2.10 -4.95
CA VAL A 567 23.06 -0.64 -4.94
C VAL A 567 21.80 -0.19 -5.70
N SER A 568 20.77 0.24 -4.96
CA SER A 568 19.44 0.64 -5.46
C SER A 568 19.28 2.15 -5.66
N SER A 569 20.23 2.93 -5.12
CA SER A 569 20.42 4.36 -5.41
C SER A 569 21.83 4.79 -4.99
N VAL A 570 22.40 5.74 -5.71
CA VAL A 570 23.67 6.40 -5.36
C VAL A 570 23.38 7.87 -5.10
N THR A 571 23.92 8.43 -4.02
CA THR A 571 23.73 9.85 -3.67
C THR A 571 25.05 10.48 -3.23
N LYS A 572 25.09 11.82 -3.21
CA LYS A 572 26.19 12.61 -2.64
C LYS A 572 26.56 12.30 -1.17
N PHE A 573 25.74 11.54 -0.45
CA PHE A 573 25.93 11.22 0.98
C PHE A 573 26.01 9.71 1.27
N GLY A 574 25.91 8.83 0.26
CA GLY A 574 26.02 7.39 0.47
C GLY A 574 25.42 6.53 -0.64
N LEU A 575 25.34 5.23 -0.36
CA LEU A 575 24.73 4.21 -1.22
C LEU A 575 23.49 3.64 -0.51
N PHE A 576 22.35 3.60 -1.19
CA PHE A 576 21.23 2.77 -0.75
C PHE A 576 21.40 1.36 -1.28
N ILE A 577 21.27 0.37 -0.40
CA ILE A 577 21.49 -1.04 -0.66
C ILE A 577 20.18 -1.80 -0.43
N LEU A 578 19.69 -2.46 -1.47
CA LEU A 578 18.47 -3.27 -1.47
C LEU A 578 18.80 -4.73 -1.17
N LEU A 579 18.33 -5.22 -0.02
CA LEU A 579 18.29 -6.64 0.31
C LEU A 579 17.08 -7.29 -0.38
N ARG A 580 17.29 -7.76 -1.61
CA ARG A 580 16.24 -8.29 -2.52
C ARG A 580 15.34 -9.36 -1.92
N GLN A 581 15.83 -10.12 -0.93
CA GLN A 581 15.07 -11.20 -0.28
C GLN A 581 13.96 -10.69 0.66
N PHE A 582 14.17 -9.54 1.32
CA PHE A 582 13.21 -8.92 2.24
C PHE A 582 12.57 -7.64 1.67
N ASN A 583 12.98 -7.23 0.46
CA ASN A 583 12.68 -5.92 -0.13
C ASN A 583 12.91 -4.76 0.87
N ILE A 584 14.13 -4.71 1.42
CA ILE A 584 14.58 -3.73 2.41
C ILE A 584 15.70 -2.88 1.79
N ASP A 585 15.50 -1.58 1.69
CA ASP A 585 16.57 -0.60 1.45
C ASP A 585 17.19 -0.17 2.79
N GLY A 586 18.52 -0.01 2.81
CA GLY A 586 19.26 0.61 3.92
C GLY A 586 20.49 1.38 3.41
N LEU A 587 21.05 2.26 4.25
CA LEU A 587 22.06 3.24 3.85
C LEU A 587 23.48 2.83 4.29
N VAL A 588 24.41 2.75 3.34
CA VAL A 588 25.85 2.90 3.63
C VAL A 588 26.20 4.37 3.49
N ARG A 589 26.60 5.04 4.57
CA ARG A 589 26.92 6.48 4.55
C ARG A 589 28.28 6.71 3.88
N LEU A 590 28.51 7.91 3.36
CA LEU A 590 29.76 8.26 2.66
C LEU A 590 31.02 7.97 3.50
N ASP A 591 30.98 8.29 4.80
CA ASP A 591 32.09 8.08 5.73
C ASP A 591 32.42 6.58 5.94
N ASP A 592 31.41 5.72 5.88
CA ASP A 592 31.54 4.27 6.08
C ASP A 592 32.21 3.57 4.88
N LEU A 593 32.19 4.19 3.69
CA LEU A 593 32.91 3.70 2.51
C LEU A 593 34.42 3.69 2.74
N GLY A 594 34.95 4.63 3.54
CA GLY A 594 36.34 4.70 3.97
C GLY A 594 37.08 5.96 3.50
N LEU A 595 38.34 6.10 3.96
CA LEU A 595 39.14 7.34 3.99
C LEU A 595 39.54 7.95 2.62
N ASP A 596 39.06 7.45 1.49
CA ASP A 596 39.28 8.10 0.19
C ASP A 596 38.32 9.29 0.02
N LYS A 597 38.76 10.35 -0.66
CA LYS A 597 37.85 11.43 -1.05
C LYS A 597 36.96 10.96 -2.20
N TRP A 598 35.71 10.68 -1.88
CA TRP A 598 34.67 10.34 -2.85
C TRP A 598 34.21 11.58 -3.63
N GLU A 599 33.87 11.35 -4.89
CA GLU A 599 33.27 12.32 -5.80
C GLU A 599 31.99 11.72 -6.37
N PHE A 600 30.90 12.48 -6.28
CA PHE A 600 29.59 12.09 -6.77
C PHE A 600 29.38 12.66 -8.16
N ASP A 601 29.24 11.77 -9.14
CA ASP A 601 28.84 12.07 -10.50
C ASP A 601 27.31 11.99 -10.59
N ASP A 602 26.66 13.15 -10.66
CA ASP A 602 25.21 13.31 -10.76
C ASP A 602 24.67 12.99 -12.17
N GLU A 603 25.53 13.03 -13.21
CA GLU A 603 25.13 12.69 -14.58
C GLU A 603 25.02 11.18 -14.80
N ASN A 604 25.86 10.39 -14.11
CA ASN A 604 25.93 8.93 -14.22
C ASN A 604 25.43 8.19 -12.96
N LEU A 605 25.10 8.91 -11.88
CA LEU A 605 24.86 8.38 -10.52
C LEU A 605 25.93 7.37 -10.08
N THR A 606 27.18 7.86 -9.97
CA THR A 606 28.29 7.08 -9.41
C THR A 606 29.00 7.80 -8.27
N LEU A 607 29.55 7.03 -7.33
CA LEU A 607 30.49 7.52 -6.32
C LEU A 607 31.87 6.95 -6.66
N THR A 608 32.80 7.83 -7.07
CA THR A 608 34.17 7.46 -7.45
C THR A 608 35.19 8.01 -6.46
N ALA A 609 36.05 7.14 -5.95
CA ALA A 609 37.13 7.48 -5.03
C ALA A 609 38.34 8.08 -5.77
N LYS A 610 38.65 9.36 -5.52
CA LYS A 610 39.69 10.13 -6.25
C LYS A 610 41.11 9.55 -6.19
N ARG A 611 41.44 8.69 -5.21
CA ARG A 611 42.78 8.12 -5.03
C ARG A 611 42.89 6.69 -5.54
N SER A 612 41.94 5.83 -5.19
CA SER A 612 41.95 4.42 -5.61
C SER A 612 41.31 4.17 -6.99
N GLY A 613 40.55 5.12 -7.53
CA GLY A 613 39.76 4.92 -8.75
C GLY A 613 38.61 3.93 -8.57
N MET A 614 38.26 3.58 -7.33
CA MET A 614 37.14 2.69 -7.01
C MET A 614 35.82 3.42 -7.27
N THR A 615 34.97 2.86 -8.13
CA THR A 615 33.63 3.40 -8.44
C THR A 615 32.56 2.47 -7.89
N TYR A 616 31.54 3.03 -7.24
CA TYR A 616 30.25 2.37 -7.00
C TYR A 616 29.18 3.01 -7.88
N LYS A 617 28.31 2.19 -8.47
CA LYS A 617 27.20 2.58 -9.35
C LYS A 617 25.94 1.77 -9.00
N MET A 618 24.77 2.21 -9.49
CA MET A 618 23.55 1.42 -9.35
C MET A 618 23.68 0.05 -10.04
N GLY A 619 23.10 -0.98 -9.43
CA GLY A 619 23.19 -2.37 -9.89
C GLY A 619 24.43 -3.15 -9.41
N ASP A 620 25.41 -2.50 -8.79
CA ASP A 620 26.55 -3.22 -8.18
C ASP A 620 26.07 -4.12 -7.02
N GLN A 621 26.57 -5.35 -7.00
CA GLN A 621 26.34 -6.31 -5.91
C GLN A 621 27.41 -6.12 -4.84
N LEU A 622 26.99 -5.96 -3.58
CA LEU A 622 27.86 -5.70 -2.44
C LEU A 622 27.48 -6.60 -1.26
N LYS A 623 28.49 -7.10 -0.56
CA LYS A 623 28.34 -7.71 0.77
C LYS A 623 28.31 -6.59 1.81
N VAL A 624 27.28 -6.60 2.65
CA VAL A 624 27.03 -5.56 3.66
C VAL A 624 26.67 -6.16 5.00
N ILE A 625 27.10 -5.51 6.08
CA ILE A 625 26.80 -5.88 7.46
C ILE A 625 25.84 -4.84 8.04
N VAL A 626 24.79 -5.28 8.73
CA VAL A 626 23.84 -4.40 9.44
C VAL A 626 24.59 -3.71 10.59
N SER A 627 24.78 -2.39 10.51
CA SER A 627 25.65 -1.66 11.44
C SER A 627 24.89 -0.92 12.54
N ALA A 628 23.72 -0.37 12.24
CA ALA A 628 22.82 0.24 13.23
C ALA A 628 21.40 0.39 12.67
N VAL A 629 20.40 0.03 13.48
CA VAL A 629 18.98 0.13 13.13
C VAL A 629 18.22 1.02 14.12
N ASP A 630 17.57 2.06 13.58
CA ASP A 630 16.63 2.93 14.27
C ASP A 630 15.20 2.46 13.96
N VAL A 631 14.58 1.83 14.97
CA VAL A 631 13.21 1.32 14.89
C VAL A 631 12.17 2.45 14.90
N GLU A 632 12.45 3.58 15.55
CA GLU A 632 11.48 4.67 15.71
C GLU A 632 11.33 5.51 14.44
N GLN A 633 12.41 5.63 13.66
CA GLN A 633 12.43 6.25 12.33
C GLN A 633 12.27 5.26 11.18
N GLY A 634 12.36 3.95 11.43
CA GLY A 634 12.33 2.91 10.41
C GLY A 634 13.58 2.89 9.51
N GLN A 635 14.74 3.28 10.04
CA GLN A 635 15.99 3.42 9.28
C GLN A 635 16.97 2.29 9.59
N ILE A 636 17.64 1.79 8.55
CA ILE A 636 18.64 0.73 8.63
C ILE A 636 19.92 1.25 7.99
N ASN A 637 21.03 1.18 8.73
CA ASN A 637 22.37 1.51 8.25
C ASN A 637 23.17 0.23 8.02
N PHE A 638 24.03 0.29 7.00
CA PHE A 638 24.93 -0.78 6.59
C PHE A 638 26.38 -0.29 6.59
N VAL A 639 27.32 -1.22 6.74
CA VAL A 639 28.72 -1.03 6.31
C VAL A 639 29.05 -2.07 5.24
N ILE A 640 29.89 -1.72 4.27
CA ILE A 640 30.40 -2.69 3.28
C ILE A 640 31.41 -3.61 3.97
N ASP A 641 31.26 -4.93 3.80
CA ASP A 641 32.31 -5.88 4.18
C ASP A 641 33.55 -5.68 3.29
N LYS A 642 34.71 -5.54 3.94
CA LYS A 642 35.99 -5.25 3.29
C LYS A 642 36.89 -6.49 3.23
N GLU A 643 36.44 -7.65 3.72
CA GLU A 643 37.22 -8.91 3.80
C GLU A 643 37.01 -9.93 2.66
N LYS A 644 36.48 -9.53 1.49
CA LYS A 644 36.90 -10.06 0.17
C LYS A 644 36.53 -9.14 -1.00
N LYS A 645 37.51 -8.85 -1.86
CA LYS A 645 37.25 -8.50 -3.27
C LYS A 645 37.42 -9.75 -4.12
N ASP A 646 36.31 -10.32 -4.56
CA ASP A 646 36.29 -11.23 -5.72
C ASP A 646 35.22 -10.75 -6.72
N HIS A 647 35.39 -11.12 -7.99
CA HIS A 647 34.51 -10.77 -9.10
C HIS A 647 33.75 -12.02 -9.59
N PRO A 648 32.67 -11.87 -10.38
CA PRO A 648 31.42 -12.57 -10.10
C PRO A 648 31.46 -14.07 -10.38
N ILE A 649 30.91 -14.85 -9.44
CA ILE A 649 30.56 -16.27 -9.63
C ILE A 649 29.05 -16.40 -9.45
N GLY A 650 28.32 -16.58 -10.55
CA GLY A 650 26.88 -16.77 -10.51
C GLY A 650 26.49 -18.19 -10.13
N LYS A 651 25.82 -18.37 -8.98
CA LYS A 651 24.78 -19.39 -8.74
C LYS A 651 24.05 -19.11 -7.42
N VAL A 652 22.73 -19.23 -7.43
CA VAL A 652 21.91 -19.13 -6.21
C VAL A 652 22.18 -20.36 -5.34
N THR A 653 22.75 -20.15 -4.15
CA THR A 653 22.86 -21.18 -3.11
C THR A 653 21.76 -21.00 -2.08
N THR A 654 21.10 -22.08 -1.69
CA THR A 654 20.03 -22.08 -0.68
C THR A 654 20.58 -21.75 0.71
N TYR A 655 20.15 -20.62 1.28
CA TYR A 655 20.49 -20.24 2.67
C TYR A 655 19.77 -21.14 3.69
N ALA A 656 20.44 -21.39 4.82
CA ALA A 656 19.90 -22.23 5.89
C ALA A 656 18.96 -21.43 6.80
N ARG A 657 17.86 -22.05 7.25
CA ARG A 657 16.97 -21.46 8.28
C ARG A 657 17.72 -21.25 9.61
N PRO A 658 17.34 -20.23 10.41
CA PRO A 658 17.85 -20.08 11.76
C PRO A 658 17.52 -21.32 12.61
N LYS A 659 18.49 -21.78 13.40
CA LYS A 659 18.25 -22.85 14.37
C LYS A 659 17.53 -22.28 15.59
N LYS A 660 16.56 -23.02 16.13
CA LYS A 660 16.08 -22.79 17.50
C LYS A 660 17.25 -22.96 18.49
N ALA A 661 17.23 -22.17 19.55
CA ALA A 661 18.03 -22.45 20.73
C ALA A 661 17.29 -23.51 21.57
N ASP A 662 17.97 -24.63 21.84
CA ASP A 662 17.55 -25.63 22.82
C ASP A 662 18.53 -25.62 24.00
N GLU A 663 18.02 -25.87 25.20
CA GLU A 663 18.77 -25.70 26.45
C GLU A 663 19.77 -26.83 26.74
N ALA A 664 20.67 -26.58 27.69
CA ALA A 664 21.81 -27.44 27.96
C ALA A 664 21.45 -28.75 28.68
N SER A 665 22.11 -29.84 28.30
CA SER A 665 22.43 -30.92 29.24
C SER A 665 23.82 -31.53 28.97
N SER A 666 24.44 -32.06 30.02
CA SER A 666 25.85 -32.45 30.02
C SER A 666 26.07 -33.91 29.59
N ARG A 667 27.25 -34.20 29.00
CA ARG A 667 28.19 -35.20 29.57
C ARG A 667 29.59 -35.16 28.93
N LYS A 668 30.57 -35.66 29.69
CA LYS A 668 32.01 -35.74 29.33
C LYS A 668 32.30 -37.06 28.60
N ASN A 669 33.26 -37.10 27.67
CA ASN A 669 34.60 -37.71 27.94
C ASN A 669 35.52 -37.90 26.71
N PHE A 670 36.80 -37.51 26.91
CA PHE A 670 38.06 -38.19 26.51
C PHE A 670 38.37 -38.68 25.09
N ARG A 671 39.56 -38.25 24.61
CA ARG A 671 40.63 -38.98 23.85
C ARG A 671 40.25 -39.70 22.52
N SER A 672 41.14 -39.79 21.51
CA SER A 672 42.61 -39.66 21.51
C SER A 672 43.23 -39.18 20.18
N GLN A 673 44.49 -38.75 20.31
CA GLN A 673 45.50 -38.48 19.27
C GLN A 673 45.59 -39.55 18.16
N ARG A 674 45.92 -39.14 16.93
CA ARG A 674 47.28 -39.38 16.35
C ARG A 674 47.59 -38.55 15.09
N ARG A 675 48.87 -38.14 14.99
CA ARG A 675 49.61 -37.71 13.79
C ARG A 675 50.53 -38.87 13.37
N PRO A 676 51.02 -38.98 12.13
CA PRO A 676 52.15 -38.17 11.58
C PRO A 676 51.74 -37.36 10.32
N GLU A 677 52.47 -36.42 9.69
CA GLU A 677 53.90 -36.32 9.25
C GLU A 677 54.27 -37.29 8.10
N LYS A 678 55.12 -36.99 7.10
CA LYS A 678 55.77 -35.75 6.59
C LYS A 678 56.35 -36.00 5.18
N SER A 679 57.05 -35.01 4.61
CA SER A 679 57.80 -34.95 3.34
C SER A 679 56.96 -34.69 2.08
N SER A 680 57.26 -33.77 1.16
CA SER A 680 58.47 -33.04 0.70
C SER A 680 59.36 -33.75 -0.32
N ASP A 681 59.41 -33.24 -1.55
CA ASP A 681 60.61 -32.51 -2.01
C ASP A 681 60.29 -31.50 -3.15
N ARG A 682 61.31 -30.75 -3.59
CA ARG A 682 61.30 -29.70 -4.62
C ARG A 682 62.02 -30.14 -5.90
N LYS A 683 61.64 -29.56 -7.05
CA LYS A 683 62.60 -28.82 -7.90
C LYS A 683 61.92 -27.92 -8.94
N LYS A 684 62.70 -27.00 -9.52
CA LYS A 684 62.32 -26.04 -10.57
C LYS A 684 63.05 -26.37 -11.88
N THR A 685 62.39 -26.13 -13.01
CA THR A 685 62.90 -25.42 -14.22
C THR A 685 61.68 -25.23 -15.14
N SER A 686 61.15 -24.05 -15.48
CA SER A 686 61.74 -22.86 -16.14
C SER A 686 62.19 -23.08 -17.59
N ASP A 687 61.40 -22.60 -18.55
CA ASP A 687 61.95 -21.96 -19.75
C ASP A 687 60.97 -20.94 -20.38
N LYS A 688 61.44 -20.12 -21.34
CA LYS A 688 60.69 -18.99 -21.96
C LYS A 688 60.75 -19.02 -23.50
N LYS A 689 59.62 -18.65 -24.16
CA LYS A 689 59.46 -17.78 -25.37
C LYS A 689 58.01 -17.96 -25.91
N SER A 690 57.20 -17.02 -26.43
CA SER A 690 57.17 -15.56 -26.70
C SER A 690 56.99 -15.22 -28.19
N PHE A 691 56.21 -14.16 -28.50
CA PHE A 691 55.87 -13.59 -29.84
C PHE A 691 54.93 -14.43 -30.73
N GLU A 692 54.14 -13.89 -31.68
CA GLU A 692 53.36 -12.63 -31.86
C GLU A 692 52.35 -12.90 -33.03
N LYS A 693 51.04 -12.57 -33.02
CA LYS A 693 50.32 -11.26 -33.20
C LYS A 693 50.05 -10.87 -34.67
N LYS A 694 48.96 -10.10 -34.87
CA LYS A 694 48.30 -9.58 -36.12
C LYS A 694 47.18 -10.49 -36.67
N THR A 695 45.93 -10.11 -37.03
CA THR A 695 45.13 -8.87 -37.34
C THR A 695 44.85 -8.61 -38.84
N PHE A 696 43.75 -7.89 -39.14
CA PHE A 696 43.18 -7.44 -40.45
C PHE A 696 42.28 -8.47 -41.20
N GLU A 697 41.19 -8.11 -41.91
CA GLU A 697 40.31 -6.89 -41.86
C GLU A 697 38.93 -7.09 -42.56
N LYS A 698 38.19 -5.98 -42.81
CA LYS A 698 36.80 -5.92 -43.34
C LYS A 698 36.68 -5.79 -44.88
N LYS A 699 35.53 -6.21 -45.43
CA LYS A 699 34.70 -5.61 -46.51
C LYS A 699 33.40 -6.45 -46.62
N SER A 700 32.14 -5.99 -46.70
CA SER A 700 31.44 -4.80 -47.23
C SER A 700 31.16 -4.80 -48.74
N PHE A 701 29.89 -4.95 -49.16
CA PHE A 701 29.20 -4.04 -50.11
C PHE A 701 27.65 -4.26 -50.13
N GLN A 702 26.93 -3.42 -50.89
CA GLN A 702 25.45 -3.33 -51.00
C GLN A 702 24.93 -4.10 -52.26
N LYS A 703 23.65 -4.10 -52.75
CA LYS A 703 22.53 -3.13 -52.69
C LYS A 703 21.23 -3.70 -53.37
N LYS A 704 20.05 -3.12 -53.04
CA LYS A 704 18.76 -3.10 -53.81
C LYS A 704 18.00 -4.44 -54.07
N ILE A 705 16.73 -4.45 -54.51
CA ILE A 705 15.48 -3.79 -54.04
C ILE A 705 14.22 -4.34 -54.78
N VAL A 706 13.07 -4.46 -54.08
CA VAL A 706 11.67 -4.62 -54.58
C VAL A 706 11.27 -5.87 -55.40
N GLY A 707 10.19 -6.52 -54.94
CA GLY A 707 9.33 -7.51 -55.61
C GLY A 707 8.16 -7.84 -54.67
N ASN A 708 6.93 -8.12 -55.17
CA ASN A 708 5.72 -8.08 -54.33
C ASN A 708 4.71 -9.22 -54.63
N LYS A 709 3.82 -9.47 -53.64
CA LYS A 709 2.55 -10.23 -53.60
C LYS A 709 2.54 -11.71 -53.17
N GLN A 710 1.65 -11.94 -52.21
CA GLN A 710 0.69 -13.06 -52.06
C GLN A 710 1.21 -14.50 -51.92
N GLN A 711 0.91 -15.09 -50.76
CA GLN A 711 0.46 -16.48 -50.65
C GLN A 711 -0.65 -16.60 -49.61
N GLN A 712 -1.61 -17.50 -49.85
CA GLN A 712 -2.73 -17.81 -48.94
C GLN A 712 -2.35 -19.02 -48.07
N GLN A 713 -2.87 -19.08 -46.84
CA GLN A 713 -2.82 -20.28 -46.01
C GLN A 713 -4.07 -21.14 -46.24
N PRO A 714 -3.93 -22.46 -46.46
CA PRO A 714 -4.95 -23.44 -46.10
C PRO A 714 -4.73 -23.98 -44.67
N ALA A 715 -5.81 -24.39 -44.02
CA ALA A 715 -5.78 -24.93 -42.65
C ALA A 715 -5.22 -26.37 -42.59
N PHE A 716 -4.84 -26.82 -41.38
CA PHE A 716 -4.57 -28.23 -41.08
C PHE A 716 -5.47 -28.71 -39.93
N ASP A 717 -6.13 -29.85 -40.17
CA ASP A 717 -7.11 -30.49 -39.27
C ASP A 717 -6.45 -31.60 -38.43
N ILE A 718 -7.02 -31.91 -37.27
CA ILE A 718 -6.44 -32.78 -36.24
C ILE A 718 -7.19 -34.11 -36.14
N LYS A 719 -6.51 -35.24 -36.44
CA LYS A 719 -6.85 -36.54 -35.82
C LYS A 719 -5.77 -37.62 -35.88
N LYS A 720 -5.66 -38.33 -34.75
CA LYS A 720 -5.13 -39.69 -34.55
C LYS A 720 -3.63 -39.94 -34.84
N PHE A 721 -2.90 -40.29 -33.78
CA PHE A 721 -2.31 -41.62 -33.66
C PHE A 721 -2.26 -42.07 -32.18
N ARG A 722 -2.35 -43.38 -31.92
CA ARG A 722 -2.12 -44.01 -30.61
C ARG A 722 -0.73 -44.69 -30.61
N PRO A 723 0.02 -44.67 -29.50
CA PRO A 723 1.03 -45.70 -29.22
C PRO A 723 0.40 -46.93 -28.55
N ALA A 724 1.07 -48.08 -28.65
CA ALA A 724 0.76 -49.29 -27.89
C ALA A 724 1.64 -49.37 -26.62
N GLY A 725 1.20 -50.12 -25.61
CA GLY A 725 1.92 -50.27 -24.34
C GLY A 725 2.88 -51.46 -24.30
N VAL A 726 3.84 -51.40 -23.36
CA VAL A 726 4.63 -52.55 -22.88
C VAL A 726 4.63 -52.51 -21.36
N THR A 727 4.53 -53.68 -20.72
CA THR A 727 4.38 -53.83 -19.26
C THR A 727 5.72 -54.04 -18.55
N SER A 728 5.96 -53.31 -17.46
CA SER A 728 6.87 -53.76 -16.40
C SER A 728 6.48 -53.16 -15.03
N THR A 729 6.39 -54.01 -14.01
CA THR A 729 6.18 -53.62 -12.61
C THR A 729 7.51 -53.49 -11.87
N PRO A 730 7.66 -52.47 -11.01
CA PRO A 730 8.53 -52.56 -9.84
C PRO A 730 7.73 -52.51 -8.52
N ALA A 731 8.31 -53.12 -7.48
CA ALA A 731 7.82 -53.08 -6.10
C ALA A 731 8.25 -51.77 -5.39
N PRO A 732 7.79 -51.46 -4.16
CA PRO A 732 7.77 -50.08 -3.66
C PRO A 732 9.15 -49.56 -3.24
N ALA A 733 9.43 -48.30 -3.60
CA ALA A 733 10.49 -47.50 -3.02
C ALA A 733 9.92 -46.59 -1.90
N THR A 734 10.59 -46.54 -0.75
CA THR A 734 10.15 -45.77 0.42
C THR A 734 10.21 -44.27 0.19
N THR A 735 9.13 -43.55 0.47
CA THR A 735 9.06 -42.09 0.41
C THR A 735 9.87 -41.41 1.51
N SER A 736 10.93 -40.69 1.13
CA SER A 736 11.63 -39.77 2.02
C SER A 736 10.89 -38.43 2.07
N ASN A 737 10.00 -38.25 3.06
CA ASN A 737 9.26 -37.00 3.24
C ASN A 737 10.20 -35.82 3.52
N SER A 738 10.33 -34.89 2.56
CA SER A 738 10.99 -33.60 2.73
C SER A 738 9.96 -32.48 3.03
N THR A 739 9.05 -32.72 3.97
CA THR A 739 8.08 -31.73 4.45
C THR A 739 8.77 -30.68 5.32
N SER A 740 9.19 -29.57 4.71
CA SER A 740 9.73 -28.40 5.41
C SER A 740 8.96 -27.09 5.15
N GLY A 741 7.73 -27.18 4.66
CA GLY A 741 6.76 -26.09 4.74
C GLY A 741 6.27 -25.94 6.18
N GLY A 742 6.67 -24.87 6.86
CA GLY A 742 6.03 -24.48 8.11
C GLY A 742 4.86 -23.57 7.75
N SER A 743 3.63 -24.02 7.99
CA SER A 743 2.43 -23.22 7.80
C SER A 743 2.36 -22.15 8.89
N TYR A 744 2.89 -20.95 8.60
CA TYR A 744 2.68 -19.78 9.44
C TYR A 744 1.22 -19.35 9.33
N GLU A 745 0.43 -19.58 10.38
CA GLU A 745 -0.97 -19.18 10.42
C GLU A 745 -1.07 -17.66 10.51
N ILE A 746 -1.42 -17.02 9.39
CA ILE A 746 -1.59 -15.56 9.32
C ILE A 746 -2.80 -15.17 10.17
N LYS A 747 -2.56 -14.47 11.28
CA LYS A 747 -3.60 -14.10 12.24
C LYS A 747 -4.69 -13.22 11.59
N PRO A 748 -5.97 -13.41 11.96
CA PRO A 748 -7.07 -12.61 11.43
C PRO A 748 -6.96 -11.12 11.84
N ARG A 749 -7.51 -10.23 11.00
CA ARG A 749 -7.56 -8.79 11.27
C ARG A 749 -8.39 -8.48 12.53
N TYR A 750 -7.85 -7.64 13.41
CA TYR A 750 -8.51 -7.12 14.62
C TYR A 750 -9.60 -6.10 14.24
N ALA A 751 -10.71 -6.08 14.99
CA ALA A 751 -11.87 -5.22 14.69
C ALA A 751 -11.63 -3.76 15.13
N SER A 752 -10.99 -3.56 16.28
CA SER A 752 -10.56 -2.25 16.74
C SER A 752 -9.07 -2.21 17.11
N LEU A 753 -8.52 -1.00 17.18
CA LEU A 753 -7.16 -0.80 17.65
C LEU A 753 -7.03 -1.11 19.16
N ALA A 754 -8.13 -1.04 19.93
CA ALA A 754 -8.13 -1.47 21.32
C ALA A 754 -7.88 -2.98 21.44
N ASP A 755 -8.55 -3.80 20.62
CA ASP A 755 -8.38 -5.26 20.60
C ASP A 755 -6.95 -5.66 20.19
N TYR A 756 -6.35 -4.90 19.25
CA TYR A 756 -4.97 -5.09 18.84
C TYR A 756 -3.96 -4.76 19.96
N LEU A 757 -4.23 -3.71 20.75
CA LEU A 757 -3.38 -3.25 21.86
C LEU A 757 -3.54 -4.09 23.14
N ASP A 758 -4.71 -4.67 23.41
CA ASP A 758 -5.02 -5.40 24.65
C ASP A 758 -4.60 -6.89 24.64
N GLN A 759 -3.69 -7.28 23.73
CA GLN A 759 -3.13 -8.64 23.65
C GLN A 759 -2.28 -9.07 24.87
N LYS A 760 -2.24 -8.24 25.93
CA LYS A 760 -1.66 -8.58 27.24
C LYS A 760 -2.45 -9.66 28.01
N GLY A 761 -3.70 -9.93 27.63
CA GLY A 761 -4.56 -10.91 28.31
C GLY A 761 -4.37 -12.38 27.90
N ASN A 762 -4.42 -12.68 26.60
CA ASN A 762 -4.75 -14.05 26.13
C ASN A 762 -3.59 -15.06 26.02
N ASN A 763 -2.32 -14.66 26.20
CA ASN A 763 -1.18 -15.59 26.12
C ASN A 763 -0.90 -16.36 27.44
N LYS A 764 -1.95 -16.85 28.11
CA LYS A 764 -1.83 -17.79 29.24
C LYS A 764 -2.90 -18.88 29.18
N ASN A 765 -2.45 -20.13 29.28
CA ASN A 765 -3.22 -21.36 29.46
C ASN A 765 -4.04 -21.87 28.26
N GLU A 766 -3.33 -22.33 27.21
CA GLU A 766 -3.76 -23.53 26.46
C GLU A 766 -2.72 -24.66 26.63
N GLU A 767 -2.38 -25.00 27.88
CA GLU A 767 -1.73 -26.27 28.18
C GLU A 767 -2.78 -27.38 28.39
N THR A 768 -2.53 -28.52 27.76
CA THR A 768 -3.42 -29.66 27.66
C THR A 768 -3.79 -30.29 29.01
N THR A 769 -5.08 -30.48 29.28
CA THR A 769 -5.57 -31.46 30.25
C THR A 769 -6.60 -32.40 29.64
N ASN A 770 -6.11 -33.49 29.03
CA ASN A 770 -6.96 -34.55 28.46
C ASN A 770 -7.05 -35.72 29.45
N SER A 771 -8.13 -35.81 30.22
CA SER A 771 -8.39 -36.95 31.11
C SER A 771 -9.88 -37.31 31.18
N LYS A 772 -10.16 -38.58 31.49
CA LYS A 772 -11.46 -39.24 31.25
C LYS A 772 -12.34 -39.25 32.51
N SER A 773 -13.66 -39.10 32.35
CA SER A 773 -14.64 -40.21 32.52
C SER A 773 -16.00 -39.86 33.16
N ALA A 774 -17.03 -40.57 32.68
CA ALA A 774 -18.17 -41.15 33.41
C ALA A 774 -19.16 -40.30 34.26
N ALA A 775 -20.24 -39.86 33.60
CA ALA A 775 -21.64 -40.27 33.87
C ALA A 775 -22.40 -39.84 35.15
N LYS A 776 -23.74 -39.94 35.05
CA LYS A 776 -24.81 -39.74 36.05
C LYS A 776 -25.10 -38.27 36.45
N SER A 777 -26.30 -37.83 36.86
CA SER A 777 -27.74 -38.13 36.60
C SER A 777 -28.55 -37.69 37.82
N SER A 778 -29.83 -37.29 37.66
CA SER A 778 -30.73 -36.70 38.69
C SER A 778 -30.28 -35.31 39.19
N ALA A 779 -31.11 -34.26 39.35
CA ALA A 779 -32.53 -34.09 39.72
C ALA A 779 -32.79 -34.13 41.24
N GLY A 780 -33.23 -33.00 41.82
CA GLY A 780 -33.55 -32.87 43.25
C GLY A 780 -33.92 -31.43 43.64
N ALA A 781 -35.03 -31.27 44.36
CA ALA A 781 -35.73 -30.00 44.60
C ALA A 781 -35.06 -29.00 45.58
N THR A 782 -35.57 -27.76 45.47
CA THR A 782 -35.76 -26.70 46.49
C THR A 782 -36.27 -27.23 47.86
N PRO A 783 -36.24 -26.47 49.01
CA PRO A 783 -36.76 -25.08 49.11
C PRO A 783 -36.32 -24.12 50.26
N ASN A 784 -36.89 -22.90 50.24
CA ASN A 784 -37.13 -21.97 51.36
C ASN A 784 -35.88 -21.26 51.97
N ARG A 785 -35.97 -20.08 52.60
CA ARG A 785 -37.07 -19.16 53.05
C ARG A 785 -36.47 -17.71 53.01
N THR A 786 -37.19 -16.57 52.92
CA THR A 786 -38.26 -16.03 53.79
C THR A 786 -39.13 -14.94 53.08
N HIS A 787 -40.21 -14.51 53.76
CA HIS A 787 -41.11 -13.39 53.42
C HIS A 787 -40.44 -11.99 53.65
N PHE A 788 -40.93 -10.82 53.17
CA PHE A 788 -42.27 -10.20 53.43
C PHE A 788 -42.78 -9.20 52.36
N LYS A 789 -43.93 -8.55 52.60
CA LYS A 789 -44.79 -7.84 51.62
C LYS A 789 -45.15 -6.37 51.96
N LYS A 790 -45.16 -5.52 50.91
CA LYS A 790 -46.16 -4.48 50.54
C LYS A 790 -46.34 -3.13 51.33
N ARG A 791 -46.89 -2.15 50.56
CA ARG A 791 -47.62 -0.89 50.89
C ARG A 791 -46.78 0.39 51.13
N GLN A 792 -47.06 1.55 50.49
CA GLN A 792 -48.21 2.50 50.52
C GLN A 792 -48.29 3.27 51.87
N SER A 793 -48.51 4.60 51.97
CA SER A 793 -48.67 5.71 50.98
C SER A 793 -48.67 7.11 51.67
N SER A 794 -48.76 8.23 50.91
CA SER A 794 -49.23 9.60 51.34
C SER A 794 -48.29 10.43 52.28
N SER A 795 -48.30 11.77 52.37
CA SER A 795 -49.05 12.88 51.68
C SER A 795 -48.50 14.30 52.01
N ASN A 796 -48.73 15.29 51.12
CA ASN A 796 -48.77 16.77 51.34
C ASN A 796 -47.45 17.51 51.74
N ASP A 797 -47.21 18.82 51.52
CA ASP A 797 -47.92 19.98 50.90
C ASP A 797 -46.86 21.09 50.52
N SER A 798 -47.08 22.34 50.01
CA SER A 798 -48.23 23.15 49.53
C SER A 798 -47.76 24.37 48.70
N GLY A 799 -48.58 24.87 47.75
CA GLY A 799 -48.54 26.26 47.19
C GLY A 799 -47.52 26.59 46.06
N GLY A 800 -47.74 27.57 45.17
CA GLY A 800 -48.96 28.36 44.90
C GLY A 800 -48.86 29.45 43.78
N VAL A 801 -49.97 29.66 43.04
CA VAL A 801 -50.41 30.92 42.36
C VAL A 801 -49.71 31.47 41.07
N ARG A 802 -50.32 31.11 39.91
CA ARG A 802 -50.80 31.95 38.75
C ARG A 802 -50.00 33.11 38.09
N LYS A 803 -49.94 33.02 36.75
CA LYS A 803 -50.16 34.06 35.68
C LYS A 803 -49.24 35.30 35.52
N ALA A 804 -48.60 35.41 34.34
CA ALA A 804 -48.58 36.62 33.47
C ALA A 804 -48.08 36.31 32.03
N ARG A 805 -48.19 37.25 31.08
CA ARG A 805 -47.75 37.16 29.65
C ARG A 805 -47.20 38.55 29.18
N PRO A 806 -46.85 38.82 27.91
CA PRO A 806 -45.48 39.04 27.43
C PRO A 806 -45.14 40.47 26.93
N GLN A 807 -43.85 40.80 26.78
CA GLN A 807 -43.28 41.78 25.80
C GLN A 807 -41.82 41.34 25.48
N LYS A 808 -41.26 41.38 24.26
CA LYS A 808 -41.11 42.42 23.19
C LYS A 808 -39.98 43.46 23.41
N SER A 809 -38.76 43.10 23.02
CA SER A 809 -37.87 43.92 22.15
C SER A 809 -36.75 43.00 21.63
N SER A 810 -36.23 43.02 20.39
CA SER A 810 -36.12 43.97 19.28
C SER A 810 -34.88 44.89 19.31
N ARG A 811 -33.75 44.40 18.78
CA ARG A 811 -32.77 45.25 18.08
C ARG A 811 -32.00 44.47 17.01
N LYS A 812 -31.92 45.05 15.81
CA LYS A 812 -30.92 44.75 14.77
C LYS A 812 -29.55 45.26 15.29
N ASN A 813 -28.37 44.92 14.75
CA ASN A 813 -27.99 45.06 13.35
C ASN A 813 -26.56 44.53 13.08
N LYS A 814 -26.26 44.29 11.80
CA LYS A 814 -24.94 44.41 11.13
C LYS A 814 -23.71 43.64 11.67
N SER A 815 -23.37 42.59 10.92
CA SER A 815 -22.10 42.47 10.16
C SER A 815 -20.84 43.20 10.67
N ARG A 816 -19.78 42.41 10.87
CA ARG A 816 -18.52 42.65 10.17
C ARG A 816 -17.88 41.31 9.78
#